data_AF-A0A939GV53-F1
#
_entry.id   AF-A0A939GV53-F1
#
_cell.length_a   1.000
_cell.length_b   1.000
_cell.length_c   1.000
_cell.angle_alpha   90.00
_cell.angle_beta   90.00
_cell.angle_gamma   90.00
#
_symmetry.space_group_name_H-M   'P 1'
#
loop_
_entity.id
_entity.type
_entity.pdbx_description
1 polymer ?
#
loop_
_entity_poly.entity_id
_entity_poly.type
_entity_poly.pdbx_seq_one_letter_code
_entity_poly.pdbx_strand_id
1 'polypeptide(L)'
;MTTNLNTQISATPSLLTIQEYEQNITENPQEVTNYWYLGLALLLAGREEEAQIAWMTPLLEFGEEESEQWLLQLTEILFNAAQQQETDSQSQLAWVIRQHIREFVPGDINNLLKIIELNIDLKIEDWETTINQLIAIISELIEPPIFDEKLLVQVIEKLLRPNPVNPPALIDKLVESFIPYLINSETIIKLLIDKADSYDFCFNYGMSIYFCKIGFRLEPDSLYFTLKIIGTLQLIGGAYRQESIDWANKYLATSPEPIKQIHGTYYLLVAFLESLENPEKALQTYQKYKQLLCDLVSSETESKSLLTNTLLAFGHFFLYMEDNPHENRLIRNRLAALCQKMMWQEFPEKINIYQQRLNTPRPALSQRPLRIGYVSECFRSHSVGYLAWWLLKYHNRQKFDIHLYSLRENIYDSQQQAYKNEFGDHFHQLCPPIVTIADKINEDEIDILVDLDSLTSYSNCVILALKPAPIQVSWLGYDATGFPTVDYFIADNYVLPASAQNDYTEKIWRLPQNYIGIDGFTVGTPTISRESLDIPNDGIIYFSSQTGLKRNPDNIRLQMQIIKQVPNSYFLLKSLRNNHEDLQNFIAPLAEAEGLDLECFRFLPTAPTEMEHRANLAIADIVLDTYPYNGATTTLETLWMGVPIVTKVGEQFAARNSYTMMMNVGVTEGLAWSDEEYVEWGVKLGKDEKLRQEIVWKLRKSRQTSPLWNGQKFAREMENAYQQMWQRYIHP
;
A
#
# COMPACT_ATOMS: atom_id res chain seq x y z
N MET A 1 -37.01 27.59 -4.90
CA MET A 1 -37.64 26.64 -5.84
C MET A 1 -36.57 25.68 -6.34
N THR A 2 -36.44 24.51 -5.73
CA THR A 2 -35.49 23.46 -6.12
C THR A 2 -36.29 22.34 -6.81
N THR A 3 -36.62 22.54 -8.08
CA THR A 3 -37.28 21.52 -8.91
C THR A 3 -36.23 20.64 -9.60
N ASN A 4 -36.42 19.34 -9.41
CA ASN A 4 -35.55 18.26 -9.83
C ASN A 4 -35.67 18.01 -11.35
N LEU A 5 -34.87 18.71 -12.16
CA LEU A 5 -34.88 18.58 -13.64
C LEU A 5 -33.86 17.55 -14.20
N ASN A 6 -33.09 16.86 -13.35
CA ASN A 6 -31.96 16.03 -13.80
C ASN A 6 -32.30 14.60 -14.28
N THR A 7 -33.56 14.27 -14.53
CA THR A 7 -33.93 12.89 -14.94
C THR A 7 -34.99 12.84 -16.03
N GLN A 8 -34.65 13.26 -17.26
CA GLN A 8 -35.28 12.74 -18.47
C GLN A 8 -34.44 13.08 -19.72
N ILE A 9 -33.82 12.06 -20.34
CA ILE A 9 -33.38 12.17 -21.73
C ILE A 9 -34.65 12.13 -22.58
N SER A 10 -35.28 13.28 -22.81
CA SER A 10 -36.12 13.45 -23.97
C SER A 10 -35.19 13.80 -25.14
N ALA A 11 -35.35 13.12 -26.28
CA ALA A 11 -34.61 13.50 -27.49
C ALA A 11 -34.92 14.97 -27.78
N THR A 12 -33.90 15.83 -27.74
CA THR A 12 -34.05 17.23 -28.11
C THR A 12 -34.66 17.27 -29.51
N PRO A 13 -35.85 17.87 -29.71
CA PRO A 13 -36.43 17.97 -31.04
C PRO A 13 -35.41 18.64 -31.97
N SER A 14 -35.35 18.22 -33.24
CA SER A 14 -34.47 18.86 -34.22
C SER A 14 -34.78 20.35 -34.25
N LEU A 15 -33.83 21.19 -33.83
CA LEU A 15 -33.99 22.63 -33.80
C LEU A 15 -34.37 23.12 -35.21
N LEU A 16 -35.40 23.97 -35.30
CA LEU A 16 -35.70 24.71 -36.52
C LEU A 16 -34.56 25.69 -36.83
N THR A 17 -34.51 26.16 -38.06
CA THR A 17 -33.60 27.22 -38.46
C THR A 17 -33.97 28.55 -37.79
N ILE A 18 -32.99 29.44 -37.64
CA ILE A 18 -33.20 30.78 -37.07
C ILE A 18 -34.34 31.52 -37.80
N GLN A 19 -34.40 31.42 -39.14
CA GLN A 19 -35.43 32.06 -39.96
C GLN A 19 -36.84 31.51 -39.69
N GLU A 20 -36.96 30.20 -39.44
CA GLU A 20 -38.24 29.57 -39.11
C GLU A 20 -38.75 30.02 -37.74
N TYR A 21 -37.87 30.16 -36.75
CA TYR A 21 -38.28 30.71 -35.45
C TYR A 21 -38.64 32.21 -35.54
N GLU A 22 -37.89 33.02 -36.28
CA GLU A 22 -38.23 34.43 -36.54
C GLU A 22 -39.60 34.58 -37.22
N GLN A 23 -39.91 33.70 -38.17
CA GLN A 23 -41.22 33.64 -38.82
C GLN A 23 -42.32 33.23 -37.85
N ASN A 24 -42.12 32.17 -37.06
CA ASN A 24 -43.09 31.72 -36.06
C ASN A 24 -43.41 32.81 -35.02
N ILE A 25 -42.40 33.56 -34.59
CA ILE A 25 -42.57 34.71 -33.69
C ILE A 25 -43.37 35.82 -34.34
N THR A 26 -43.14 36.11 -35.63
CA THR A 26 -43.91 37.11 -36.37
C THR A 26 -45.38 36.70 -36.51
N GLU A 27 -45.64 35.41 -36.73
CA GLU A 27 -47.00 34.85 -36.90
C GLU A 27 -47.75 34.69 -35.58
N ASN A 28 -47.04 34.35 -34.48
CA ASN A 28 -47.60 34.22 -33.15
C ASN A 28 -46.64 34.74 -32.06
N PRO A 29 -46.60 36.07 -31.82
CA PRO A 29 -45.67 36.68 -30.86
C PRO A 29 -45.90 36.25 -29.41
N GLN A 30 -47.07 35.70 -29.09
CA GLN A 30 -47.42 35.23 -27.74
C GLN A 30 -46.95 33.80 -27.47
N GLU A 31 -46.47 33.07 -28.49
CA GLU A 31 -45.88 31.74 -28.30
C GLU A 31 -44.45 31.89 -27.79
N VAL A 32 -44.36 32.07 -26.47
CA VAL A 32 -43.13 32.41 -25.77
C VAL A 32 -42.04 31.40 -26.12
N THR A 33 -42.29 30.09 -26.12
CA THR A 33 -41.33 29.01 -26.42
C THR A 33 -40.51 29.19 -27.72
N ASN A 34 -41.03 29.85 -28.76
CA ASN A 34 -40.27 30.12 -29.98
C ASN A 34 -39.03 31.03 -29.73
N TYR A 35 -39.12 31.97 -28.79
CA TYR A 35 -38.02 32.86 -28.42
C TYR A 35 -36.84 32.12 -27.73
N TRP A 36 -37.11 30.96 -27.12
CA TRP A 36 -36.23 30.20 -26.22
C TRP A 36 -35.32 29.37 -27.10
N TYR A 37 -35.95 28.66 -28.03
CA TYR A 37 -35.28 27.92 -29.08
C TYR A 37 -34.64 28.82 -30.14
N LEU A 38 -35.20 30.01 -30.43
CA LEU A 38 -34.51 31.02 -31.25
C LEU A 38 -33.21 31.45 -30.58
N GLY A 39 -33.26 31.85 -29.30
CA GLY A 39 -32.06 32.26 -28.57
C GLY A 39 -31.05 31.13 -28.46
N LEU A 40 -31.48 29.89 -28.21
CA LEU A 40 -30.59 28.73 -28.22
C LEU A 40 -29.94 28.52 -29.60
N ALA A 41 -30.70 28.59 -30.69
CA ALA A 41 -30.18 28.44 -32.05
C ALA A 41 -29.18 29.55 -32.41
N LEU A 42 -29.45 30.79 -31.99
CA LEU A 42 -28.54 31.93 -32.14
C LEU A 42 -27.25 31.72 -31.35
N LEU A 43 -27.35 31.24 -30.10
CA LEU A 43 -26.18 30.97 -29.27
C LEU A 43 -25.31 29.87 -29.86
N LEU A 44 -25.90 28.76 -30.30
CA LEU A 44 -25.19 27.66 -30.97
C LEU A 44 -24.53 28.10 -32.29
N ALA A 45 -25.04 29.16 -32.92
CA ALA A 45 -24.45 29.80 -34.11
C ALA A 45 -23.40 30.88 -33.78
N GLY A 46 -23.06 31.10 -32.51
CA GLY A 46 -22.08 32.10 -32.06
C GLY A 46 -22.60 33.54 -32.02
N ARG A 47 -23.93 33.74 -32.04
CA ARG A 47 -24.60 35.05 -32.01
C ARG A 47 -25.15 35.32 -30.59
N GLU A 48 -24.24 35.44 -29.62
CA GLU A 48 -24.55 35.52 -28.19
C GLU A 48 -25.41 36.73 -27.80
N GLU A 49 -25.05 37.93 -28.28
CA GLU A 49 -25.83 39.16 -27.98
C GLU A 49 -27.28 39.03 -28.47
N GLU A 50 -27.48 38.44 -29.64
CA GLU A 50 -28.81 38.25 -30.23
C GLU A 50 -29.61 37.16 -29.51
N ALA A 51 -28.93 36.12 -29.03
CA ALA A 51 -29.54 35.10 -28.18
C ALA A 51 -30.08 35.70 -26.87
N GLN A 52 -29.30 36.57 -26.22
CA GLN A 52 -29.70 37.24 -24.99
C GLN A 52 -30.89 38.18 -25.23
N ILE A 53 -30.90 38.93 -26.34
CA ILE A 53 -32.05 39.75 -26.73
C ILE A 53 -33.29 38.87 -26.90
N ALA A 54 -33.18 37.77 -27.64
CA ALA A 54 -34.30 36.87 -27.89
C ALA A 54 -34.91 36.31 -26.59
N TRP A 55 -34.09 35.94 -25.60
CA TRP A 55 -34.59 35.47 -24.30
C TRP A 55 -35.18 36.58 -23.43
N MET A 56 -34.67 37.81 -23.52
CA MET A 56 -35.16 38.93 -22.72
C MET A 56 -36.46 39.54 -23.26
N THR A 57 -36.72 39.45 -24.57
CA THR A 57 -37.91 40.07 -25.19
C THR A 57 -39.22 39.63 -24.52
N PRO A 58 -39.52 38.33 -24.35
CA PRO A 58 -40.78 37.92 -23.71
C PRO A 58 -40.90 38.35 -22.24
N LEU A 59 -39.78 38.32 -21.50
CA LEU A 59 -39.73 38.68 -20.08
C LEU A 59 -39.98 40.18 -19.86
N LEU A 60 -39.66 41.03 -20.83
CA LEU A 60 -39.86 42.48 -20.76
C LEU A 60 -41.20 42.93 -21.36
N GLU A 61 -41.70 42.23 -22.38
CA GLU A 61 -42.85 42.69 -23.17
C GLU A 61 -44.20 42.12 -22.72
N PHE A 62 -44.24 40.92 -22.10
CA PHE A 62 -45.49 40.20 -21.86
C PHE A 62 -45.95 40.10 -20.39
N GLY A 63 -45.23 40.74 -19.45
CA GLY A 63 -45.70 41.01 -18.08
C GLY A 63 -45.20 40.06 -16.98
N GLU A 64 -45.33 40.49 -15.72
CA GLU A 64 -44.71 39.82 -14.54
C GLU A 64 -45.45 38.53 -14.08
N GLU A 65 -46.75 38.37 -14.37
CA GLU A 65 -47.59 37.29 -13.78
C GLU A 65 -47.19 35.87 -14.20
N GLU A 66 -46.63 35.67 -15.41
CA GLU A 66 -46.17 34.36 -15.92
C GLU A 66 -44.63 34.23 -15.95
N SER A 67 -43.91 35.27 -15.53
CA SER A 67 -42.45 35.38 -15.67
C SER A 67 -41.65 34.26 -15.00
N GLU A 68 -42.11 33.74 -13.85
CA GLU A 68 -41.46 32.61 -13.16
C GLU A 68 -41.60 31.29 -13.92
N GLN A 69 -42.80 31.00 -14.45
CA GLN A 69 -43.07 29.78 -15.21
C GLN A 69 -42.34 29.77 -16.53
N TRP A 70 -42.29 30.95 -17.17
CA TRP A 70 -41.39 31.18 -18.26
C TRP A 70 -39.99 30.88 -17.78
N LEU A 71 -39.34 31.65 -16.91
CA LEU A 71 -37.91 31.44 -16.56
C LEU A 71 -37.52 29.96 -16.32
N LEU A 72 -38.38 29.18 -15.65
CA LEU A 72 -38.22 27.73 -15.48
C LEU A 72 -38.07 26.97 -16.81
N GLN A 73 -38.92 27.23 -17.81
CA GLN A 73 -38.88 26.59 -19.14
C GLN A 73 -37.54 26.83 -19.89
N LEU A 74 -36.80 27.90 -19.59
CA LEU A 74 -35.65 28.45 -20.37
C LEU A 74 -34.47 27.76 -19.80
N THR A 75 -34.39 27.87 -18.48
CA THR A 75 -33.44 27.14 -17.69
C THR A 75 -33.51 25.64 -18.02
N GLU A 76 -34.69 25.03 -18.14
CA GLU A 76 -34.83 23.63 -18.57
C GLU A 76 -34.28 23.38 -20.00
N ILE A 77 -34.66 24.21 -20.97
CA ILE A 77 -34.15 24.12 -22.36
C ILE A 77 -32.62 24.26 -22.39
N LEU A 78 -32.07 25.24 -21.68
CA LEU A 78 -30.64 25.51 -21.61
C LEU A 78 -29.89 24.41 -20.86
N PHE A 79 -30.46 23.84 -19.79
CA PHE A 79 -29.86 22.70 -19.09
C PHE A 79 -29.70 21.50 -20.02
N ASN A 80 -30.76 21.15 -20.75
CA ASN A 80 -30.74 20.07 -21.73
C ASN A 80 -29.71 20.35 -22.84
N ALA A 81 -29.67 21.58 -23.34
CA ALA A 81 -28.68 21.98 -24.33
C ALA A 81 -27.25 21.89 -23.82
N ALA A 82 -26.96 22.39 -22.62
CA ALA A 82 -25.65 22.30 -22.00
C ALA A 82 -25.20 20.85 -21.83
N GLN A 83 -26.08 19.98 -21.32
CA GLN A 83 -25.79 18.56 -21.14
C GLN A 83 -25.54 17.83 -22.48
N GLN A 84 -26.27 18.20 -23.53
CA GLN A 84 -26.02 17.70 -24.88
C GLN A 84 -24.63 18.14 -25.37
N GLN A 85 -24.25 19.41 -25.20
CA GLN A 85 -22.93 19.90 -25.59
C GLN A 85 -21.80 19.24 -24.77
N GLU A 86 -22.02 18.94 -23.49
CA GLU A 86 -21.08 18.15 -22.67
C GLU A 86 -20.88 16.74 -23.27
N THR A 87 -21.97 16.09 -23.68
CA THR A 87 -21.95 14.75 -24.31
C THR A 87 -21.23 14.76 -25.66
N ASP A 88 -21.46 15.82 -26.44
CA ASP A 88 -20.82 16.02 -27.74
C ASP A 88 -19.36 16.52 -27.64
N SER A 89 -18.80 16.58 -26.42
CA SER A 89 -17.44 17.06 -26.14
C SER A 89 -17.18 18.52 -26.55
N GLN A 90 -18.24 19.33 -26.63
CA GLN A 90 -18.20 20.76 -26.93
C GLN A 90 -18.12 21.60 -25.63
N SER A 91 -17.05 21.38 -24.85
CA SER A 91 -16.90 21.96 -23.50
C SER A 91 -16.99 23.48 -23.46
N GLN A 92 -16.48 24.19 -24.47
CA GLN A 92 -16.57 25.65 -24.55
C GLN A 92 -18.02 26.13 -24.72
N LEU A 93 -18.79 25.46 -25.57
CA LEU A 93 -20.19 25.83 -25.83
C LEU A 93 -21.08 25.47 -24.65
N ALA A 94 -20.84 24.30 -24.04
CA ALA A 94 -21.46 23.93 -22.77
C ALA A 94 -21.19 25.00 -21.70
N TRP A 95 -19.94 25.47 -21.58
CA TRP A 95 -19.56 26.51 -20.63
C TRP A 95 -20.32 27.83 -20.86
N VAL A 96 -20.43 28.29 -22.11
CA VAL A 96 -21.19 29.51 -22.45
C VAL A 96 -22.67 29.35 -22.07
N ILE A 97 -23.30 28.24 -22.43
CA ILE A 97 -24.70 27.97 -22.06
C ILE A 97 -24.86 27.99 -20.53
N ARG A 98 -23.93 27.36 -19.80
CA ARG A 98 -23.91 27.34 -18.32
C ARG A 98 -23.77 28.73 -17.70
N GLN A 99 -23.00 29.65 -18.31
CA GLN A 99 -22.91 31.04 -17.84
C GLN A 99 -24.25 31.77 -17.98
N HIS A 100 -24.97 31.59 -19.10
CA HIS A 100 -26.32 32.18 -19.21
C HIS A 100 -27.30 31.57 -18.20
N ILE A 101 -27.23 30.26 -17.95
CA ILE A 101 -28.00 29.64 -16.86
C ILE A 101 -27.68 30.30 -15.51
N ARG A 102 -26.41 30.65 -15.24
CA ARG A 102 -25.99 31.37 -14.03
C ARG A 102 -26.57 32.78 -13.96
N GLU A 103 -26.79 33.47 -15.07
CA GLU A 103 -27.47 34.78 -15.10
C GLU A 103 -28.95 34.65 -14.72
N PHE A 104 -29.63 33.64 -15.28
CA PHE A 104 -31.06 33.41 -15.05
C PHE A 104 -31.36 32.80 -13.68
N VAL A 105 -30.54 31.85 -13.23
CA VAL A 105 -30.69 31.12 -11.97
C VAL A 105 -29.36 31.11 -11.22
N PRO A 106 -28.95 32.27 -10.64
CA PRO A 106 -27.64 32.42 -10.00
C PRO A 106 -27.47 31.54 -8.75
N GLY A 107 -28.57 31.03 -8.19
CA GLY A 107 -28.61 30.13 -7.04
C GLY A 107 -28.48 28.65 -7.37
N ASP A 108 -28.41 28.24 -8.64
CA ASP A 108 -28.37 26.82 -9.01
C ASP A 108 -27.01 26.18 -8.69
N ILE A 109 -26.98 25.37 -7.64
CA ILE A 109 -25.77 24.73 -7.12
C ILE A 109 -25.14 23.79 -8.16
N ASN A 110 -25.94 22.99 -8.86
CA ASN A 110 -25.42 22.02 -9.84
C ASN A 110 -24.79 22.71 -11.04
N ASN A 111 -25.40 23.80 -11.49
CA ASN A 111 -24.89 24.64 -12.56
C ASN A 111 -23.55 25.27 -12.16
N LEU A 112 -23.46 25.83 -10.95
CA LEU A 112 -22.22 26.42 -10.44
C LEU A 112 -21.10 25.38 -10.29
N LEU A 113 -21.42 24.18 -9.79
CA LEU A 113 -20.47 23.06 -9.74
C LEU A 113 -19.99 22.68 -11.15
N LYS A 114 -20.88 22.64 -12.16
CA LYS A 114 -20.52 22.40 -13.55
C LYS A 114 -19.66 23.50 -14.17
N ILE A 115 -19.93 24.76 -13.84
CA ILE A 115 -19.09 25.89 -14.27
C ILE A 115 -17.68 25.74 -13.69
N ILE A 116 -17.55 25.40 -12.40
CA ILE A 116 -16.23 25.15 -11.78
C ILE A 116 -15.53 24.00 -12.50
N GLU A 117 -16.23 22.90 -12.76
CA GLU A 117 -15.69 21.75 -13.49
C GLU A 117 -15.14 22.16 -14.86
N LEU A 118 -15.94 22.87 -15.65
CA LEU A 118 -15.60 23.31 -17.00
C LEU A 118 -14.49 24.38 -16.98
N ASN A 119 -14.48 25.29 -16.00
CA ASN A 119 -13.39 26.25 -15.81
C ASN A 119 -12.06 25.54 -15.65
N ILE A 120 -12.01 24.46 -14.87
CA ILE A 120 -10.78 23.68 -14.68
C ILE A 120 -10.35 23.00 -15.98
N ASP A 121 -11.29 22.34 -16.68
CA ASP A 121 -11.00 21.63 -17.93
C ASP A 121 -10.53 22.57 -19.05
N LEU A 122 -11.14 23.75 -19.15
CA LEU A 122 -10.84 24.79 -20.13
C LEU A 122 -9.68 25.71 -19.70
N LYS A 123 -9.14 25.53 -18.49
CA LYS A 123 -8.10 26.38 -17.88
C LYS A 123 -8.49 27.86 -17.78
N ILE A 124 -9.75 28.12 -17.44
CA ILE A 124 -10.27 29.46 -17.16
C ILE A 124 -10.02 29.77 -15.68
N GLU A 125 -9.34 30.88 -15.39
CA GLU A 125 -8.88 31.24 -14.04
C GLU A 125 -9.99 31.77 -13.10
N ASP A 126 -11.27 31.74 -13.50
CA ASP A 126 -12.41 32.30 -12.75
C ASP A 126 -13.12 31.32 -11.78
N TRP A 127 -12.47 30.19 -11.47
CA TRP A 127 -13.05 29.21 -10.55
C TRP A 127 -13.16 29.75 -9.12
N GLU A 128 -12.26 30.64 -8.66
CA GLU A 128 -12.33 31.24 -7.32
C GLU A 128 -13.59 32.08 -7.11
N THR A 129 -13.95 32.91 -8.09
CA THR A 129 -15.17 33.74 -8.07
C THR A 129 -16.41 32.87 -7.98
N THR A 130 -16.46 31.81 -8.78
CA THR A 130 -17.58 30.87 -8.80
C THR A 130 -17.70 30.12 -7.48
N ILE A 131 -16.58 29.71 -6.86
CA ILE A 131 -16.57 29.09 -5.53
C ILE A 131 -17.08 30.05 -4.46
N ASN A 132 -16.63 31.31 -4.45
CA ASN A 132 -17.08 32.29 -3.47
C ASN A 132 -18.59 32.56 -3.58
N GLN A 133 -19.12 32.64 -4.81
CA GLN A 133 -20.56 32.73 -5.03
C GLN A 133 -21.29 31.50 -4.46
N LEU A 134 -20.79 30.30 -4.75
CA LEU A 134 -21.40 29.06 -4.26
C LEU A 134 -21.41 28.99 -2.73
N ILE A 135 -20.31 29.36 -2.07
CA ILE A 135 -20.24 29.43 -0.61
C ILE A 135 -21.25 30.44 -0.06
N ALA A 136 -21.37 31.62 -0.67
CA ALA A 136 -22.32 32.65 -0.24
C ALA A 136 -23.77 32.13 -0.33
N ILE A 137 -24.15 31.51 -1.46
CA ILE A 137 -25.47 30.92 -1.67
C ILE A 137 -25.77 29.89 -0.59
N ILE A 138 -24.85 28.94 -0.37
CA ILE A 138 -25.05 27.85 0.60
C ILE A 138 -25.17 28.39 2.03
N SER A 139 -24.45 29.46 2.36
CA SER A 139 -24.48 30.09 3.68
C SER A 139 -25.80 30.79 4.00
N GLU A 140 -26.59 31.15 2.98
CA GLU A 140 -27.88 31.84 3.11
C GLU A 140 -29.09 30.89 3.05
N LEU A 141 -28.86 29.60 2.79
CA LEU A 141 -29.94 28.61 2.69
C LEU A 141 -30.62 28.34 4.04
N ILE A 142 -31.95 28.36 4.02
CA ILE A 142 -32.79 28.02 5.18
C ILE A 142 -33.21 26.53 5.13
N GLU A 143 -33.34 25.98 3.92
CA GLU A 143 -33.70 24.59 3.67
C GLU A 143 -32.51 23.82 3.08
N PRO A 144 -32.41 22.49 3.30
CA PRO A 144 -31.37 21.68 2.69
C PRO A 144 -31.38 21.79 1.16
N PRO A 145 -30.24 22.12 0.53
CA PRO A 145 -30.16 22.19 -0.93
C PRO A 145 -30.29 20.80 -1.55
N ILE A 146 -30.85 20.76 -2.76
CA ILE A 146 -30.81 19.58 -3.63
C ILE A 146 -29.65 19.79 -4.61
N PHE A 147 -28.68 18.87 -4.62
CA PHE A 147 -27.53 18.91 -5.52
C PHE A 147 -27.01 17.49 -5.82
N ASP A 148 -26.20 17.38 -6.86
CA ASP A 148 -25.55 16.14 -7.28
C ASP A 148 -24.26 15.92 -6.48
N GLU A 149 -24.31 14.98 -5.53
CA GLU A 149 -23.17 14.61 -4.69
C GLU A 149 -21.99 14.05 -5.48
N LYS A 150 -22.25 13.33 -6.59
CA LYS A 150 -21.20 12.77 -7.43
C LYS A 150 -20.46 13.87 -8.15
N LEU A 151 -21.19 14.86 -8.67
CA LEU A 151 -20.60 16.06 -9.26
C LEU A 151 -19.77 16.84 -8.24
N LEU A 152 -20.26 17.01 -7.01
CA LEU A 152 -19.49 17.68 -5.94
C LEU A 152 -18.14 16.99 -5.70
N VAL A 153 -18.12 15.66 -5.55
CA VAL A 153 -16.88 14.89 -5.36
C VAL A 153 -15.94 15.03 -6.57
N GLN A 154 -16.47 15.01 -7.79
CA GLN A 154 -15.71 15.20 -9.02
C GLN A 154 -15.08 16.60 -9.10
N VAL A 155 -15.81 17.64 -8.70
CA VAL A 155 -15.30 19.02 -8.64
C VAL A 155 -14.19 19.15 -7.61
N ILE A 156 -14.40 18.62 -6.39
CA ILE A 156 -13.37 18.59 -5.34
C ILE A 156 -12.12 17.88 -5.86
N GLU A 157 -12.28 16.70 -6.46
CA GLU A 157 -11.19 15.91 -7.02
C GLU A 157 -10.37 16.72 -8.04
N LYS A 158 -11.03 17.42 -8.97
CA LYS A 158 -10.36 18.26 -9.97
C LYS A 158 -9.65 19.45 -9.36
N LEU A 159 -10.26 20.13 -8.39
CA LEU A 159 -9.67 21.28 -7.68
C LEU A 159 -8.40 20.91 -6.91
N LEU A 160 -8.31 19.68 -6.41
CA LEU A 160 -7.15 19.20 -5.65
C LEU A 160 -5.97 18.77 -6.54
N ARG A 161 -6.20 18.37 -7.79
CA ARG A 161 -5.14 17.86 -8.69
C ARG A 161 -3.89 18.74 -8.79
N PRO A 162 -3.98 20.10 -8.82
CA PRO A 162 -2.79 20.95 -8.90
C PRO A 162 -1.90 20.89 -7.65
N ASN A 163 -2.47 20.72 -6.46
CA ASN A 163 -1.73 20.65 -5.19
C ASN A 163 -2.50 19.82 -4.15
N PRO A 164 -2.46 18.48 -4.26
CA PRO A 164 -3.28 17.60 -3.43
C PRO A 164 -2.80 17.54 -1.97
N VAL A 165 -1.56 17.95 -1.71
CA VAL A 165 -0.94 17.86 -0.39
C VAL A 165 -1.26 19.10 0.46
N ASN A 166 -1.28 20.28 -0.18
CA ASN A 166 -1.58 21.54 0.48
C ASN A 166 -2.67 22.27 -0.33
N PRO A 167 -3.92 21.79 -0.26
CA PRO A 167 -5.00 22.39 -1.02
C PRO A 167 -5.18 23.87 -0.63
N PRO A 168 -5.49 24.75 -1.59
CA PRO A 168 -5.90 26.11 -1.29
C PRO A 168 -7.00 26.15 -0.22
N ALA A 169 -6.87 27.04 0.78
CA ALA A 169 -7.85 27.17 1.86
C ALA A 169 -9.29 27.43 1.37
N LEU A 170 -9.44 27.94 0.14
CA LEU A 170 -10.74 28.13 -0.50
C LEU A 170 -11.47 26.81 -0.78
N ILE A 171 -10.74 25.73 -1.13
CA ILE A 171 -11.34 24.40 -1.35
C ILE A 171 -11.88 23.87 -0.03
N ASP A 172 -11.13 24.00 1.06
CA ASP A 172 -11.61 23.59 2.38
C ASP A 172 -12.87 24.37 2.79
N LYS A 173 -12.91 25.69 2.57
CA LYS A 173 -14.11 26.49 2.82
C LYS A 173 -15.32 26.03 1.99
N LEU A 174 -15.11 25.66 0.72
CA LEU A 174 -16.15 25.10 -0.12
C LEU A 174 -16.69 23.81 0.49
N VAL A 175 -15.81 22.86 0.83
CA VAL A 175 -16.21 21.59 1.44
C VAL A 175 -16.97 21.82 2.75
N GLU A 176 -16.44 22.66 3.64
CA GLU A 176 -17.07 22.98 4.93
C GLU A 176 -18.48 23.57 4.76
N SER A 177 -18.75 24.33 3.69
CA SER A 177 -20.10 24.84 3.42
C SER A 177 -21.13 23.73 3.12
N PHE A 178 -20.69 22.61 2.53
CA PHE A 178 -21.56 21.48 2.22
C PHE A 178 -21.71 20.48 3.38
N ILE A 179 -20.76 20.41 4.32
CA ILE A 179 -20.75 19.43 5.42
C ILE A 179 -22.10 19.34 6.14
N PRO A 180 -22.77 20.44 6.56
CA PRO A 180 -24.04 20.35 7.30
C PRO A 180 -25.16 19.63 6.54
N TYR A 181 -25.12 19.63 5.21
CA TYR A 181 -26.12 19.04 4.32
C TYR A 181 -25.79 17.62 3.88
N LEU A 182 -24.57 17.16 4.18
CA LEU A 182 -24.07 15.83 3.83
C LEU A 182 -24.10 14.86 5.03
N ILE A 183 -24.43 15.35 6.23
CA ILE A 183 -24.52 14.53 7.45
C ILE A 183 -25.56 13.43 7.22
N ASN A 184 -25.15 12.16 7.36
CA ASN A 184 -25.93 10.94 7.12
C ASN A 184 -26.20 10.57 5.65
N SER A 185 -25.57 11.21 4.66
CA SER A 185 -25.70 10.74 3.27
C SER A 185 -24.84 9.47 3.05
N GLU A 186 -25.49 8.32 2.88
CA GLU A 186 -24.77 7.06 2.59
C GLU A 186 -24.05 7.12 1.22
N THR A 187 -24.61 7.87 0.27
CA THR A 187 -24.06 8.02 -1.08
C THR A 187 -22.72 8.74 -1.06
N ILE A 188 -22.62 9.89 -0.39
CA ILE A 188 -21.35 10.63 -0.28
C ILE A 188 -20.30 9.82 0.49
N ILE A 189 -20.69 9.13 1.56
CA ILE A 189 -19.76 8.30 2.35
C ILE A 189 -19.14 7.22 1.47
N LYS A 190 -19.96 6.51 0.69
CA LYS A 190 -19.47 5.51 -0.25
C LYS A 190 -18.52 6.10 -1.30
N LEU A 191 -18.88 7.24 -1.90
CA LEU A 191 -18.03 7.92 -2.89
C LEU A 191 -16.67 8.33 -2.32
N LEU A 192 -16.64 8.83 -1.08
CA LEU A 192 -15.40 9.22 -0.40
C LEU A 192 -14.52 8.01 -0.09
N ILE A 193 -15.10 6.90 0.36
CA ILE A 193 -14.41 5.61 0.57
C ILE A 193 -13.78 5.13 -0.75
N ASP A 194 -14.58 5.05 -1.82
CA ASP A 194 -14.12 4.56 -3.13
C ASP A 194 -12.96 5.43 -3.68
N LYS A 195 -13.04 6.76 -3.52
CA LYS A 195 -11.96 7.67 -3.89
C LYS A 195 -10.72 7.49 -3.02
N ALA A 196 -10.89 7.42 -1.70
CA ALA A 196 -9.77 7.25 -0.78
C ALA A 196 -9.00 5.95 -1.06
N ASP A 197 -9.69 4.84 -1.29
CA ASP A 197 -9.09 3.55 -1.60
C ASP A 197 -8.42 3.54 -2.99
N SER A 198 -9.08 4.11 -4.01
CA SER A 198 -8.49 4.22 -5.34
C SER A 198 -7.18 5.02 -5.33
N TYR A 199 -7.13 6.14 -4.62
CA TYR A 199 -5.93 6.97 -4.55
C TYR A 199 -4.82 6.35 -3.73
N ASP A 200 -5.15 5.68 -2.62
CA ASP A 200 -4.19 4.91 -1.82
C ASP A 200 -3.55 3.78 -2.63
N PHE A 201 -4.36 3.04 -3.40
CA PHE A 201 -3.90 1.98 -4.30
C PHE A 201 -2.90 2.49 -5.35
N CYS A 202 -3.12 3.70 -5.85
CA CYS A 202 -2.26 4.37 -6.84
C CYS A 202 -1.10 5.18 -6.22
N PHE A 203 -0.79 5.00 -4.93
CA PHE A 203 0.28 5.71 -4.20
C PHE A 203 0.08 7.24 -4.11
N ASN A 204 -1.13 7.75 -4.33
CA ASN A 204 -1.47 9.16 -4.15
C ASN A 204 -2.05 9.39 -2.74
N TYR A 205 -1.17 9.27 -1.76
CA TYR A 205 -1.52 9.30 -0.35
C TYR A 205 -2.12 10.63 0.13
N GLY A 206 -1.70 11.76 -0.46
CA GLY A 206 -2.24 13.08 -0.12
C GLY A 206 -3.74 13.19 -0.44
N MET A 207 -4.13 12.76 -1.65
CA MET A 207 -5.55 12.71 -2.04
C MET A 207 -6.35 11.75 -1.15
N SER A 208 -5.80 10.57 -0.86
CA SER A 208 -6.47 9.58 0.00
C SER A 208 -6.77 10.13 1.39
N ILE A 209 -5.77 10.76 2.04
CA ILE A 209 -5.94 11.39 3.36
C ILE A 209 -6.97 12.50 3.30
N TYR A 210 -6.95 13.32 2.25
CA TYR A 210 -7.90 14.43 2.11
C TYR A 210 -9.35 13.95 2.09
N PHE A 211 -9.67 12.98 1.23
CA PHE A 211 -11.03 12.40 1.19
C PHE A 211 -11.41 11.71 2.50
N CYS A 212 -10.47 11.04 3.17
CA CYS A 212 -10.74 10.47 4.49
C CYS A 212 -11.02 11.53 5.55
N LYS A 213 -10.34 12.68 5.52
CA LYS A 213 -10.60 13.79 6.45
C LYS A 213 -11.98 14.40 6.21
N ILE A 214 -12.45 14.47 4.96
CA ILE A 214 -13.85 14.84 4.67
C ILE A 214 -14.80 13.81 5.27
N GLY A 215 -14.58 12.52 4.99
CA GLY A 215 -15.39 11.44 5.52
C GLY A 215 -15.45 11.44 7.05
N PHE A 216 -14.32 11.70 7.72
CA PHE A 216 -14.25 11.83 9.17
C PHE A 216 -15.06 13.02 9.70
N ARG A 217 -15.15 14.14 8.98
CA ARG A 217 -16.01 15.27 9.40
C ARG A 217 -17.50 14.89 9.33
N LEU A 218 -17.89 14.07 8.35
CA LEU A 218 -19.26 13.59 8.18
C LEU A 218 -19.61 12.48 9.18
N GLU A 219 -18.66 11.59 9.46
CA GLU A 219 -18.79 10.49 10.42
C GLU A 219 -17.59 10.47 11.39
N PRO A 220 -17.59 11.31 12.44
CA PRO A 220 -16.47 11.42 13.38
C PRO A 220 -16.12 10.13 14.14
N ASP A 221 -17.06 9.20 14.24
CA ASP A 221 -16.87 7.90 14.89
C ASP A 221 -16.49 6.79 13.90
N SER A 222 -16.33 7.12 12.60
CA SER A 222 -15.97 6.15 11.57
C SER A 222 -14.54 5.65 11.75
N LEU A 223 -14.44 4.36 12.05
CA LEU A 223 -13.17 3.67 12.21
C LEU A 223 -12.43 3.55 10.87
N TYR A 224 -13.17 3.40 9.77
CA TYR A 224 -12.57 3.29 8.44
C TYR A 224 -11.72 4.52 8.13
N PHE A 225 -12.32 5.72 8.20
CA PHE A 225 -11.60 6.95 7.87
C PHE A 225 -10.44 7.19 8.84
N THR A 226 -10.65 6.96 10.13
CA THR A 226 -9.61 7.15 11.15
C THR A 226 -8.41 6.23 10.90
N LEU A 227 -8.63 4.93 10.72
CA LEU A 227 -7.55 3.96 10.51
C LEU A 227 -6.86 4.15 9.17
N LYS A 228 -7.60 4.52 8.12
CA LYS A 228 -7.04 4.87 6.81
C LYS A 228 -6.13 6.09 6.91
N ILE A 229 -6.56 7.16 7.57
CA ILE A 229 -5.71 8.35 7.82
C ILE A 229 -4.42 7.95 8.54
N ILE A 230 -4.53 7.21 9.65
CA ILE A 230 -3.36 6.79 10.44
C ILE A 230 -2.38 5.99 9.56
N GLY A 231 -2.85 4.94 8.88
CA GLY A 231 -2.03 4.08 8.06
C GLY A 231 -1.38 4.81 6.88
N THR A 232 -2.13 5.65 6.17
CA THR A 232 -1.61 6.40 5.03
C THR A 232 -0.59 7.47 5.47
N LEU A 233 -0.79 8.13 6.62
CA LEU A 233 0.23 9.04 7.19
C LEU A 233 1.53 8.32 7.55
N GLN A 234 1.45 7.07 8.04
CA GLN A 234 2.64 6.26 8.35
C GLN A 234 3.42 5.89 7.09
N LEU A 235 2.72 5.50 6.02
CA LEU A 235 3.34 5.20 4.72
C LEU A 235 4.11 6.39 4.14
N ILE A 236 3.62 7.62 4.33
CA ILE A 236 4.33 8.84 3.91
C ILE A 236 5.50 9.15 4.87
N GLY A 237 5.28 9.00 6.17
CA GLY A 237 6.27 9.25 7.21
C GLY A 237 6.75 10.71 7.26
N GLY A 238 8.01 10.92 7.66
CA GLY A 238 8.60 12.26 7.74
C GLY A 238 7.84 13.20 8.67
N ALA A 239 7.50 14.40 8.17
CA ALA A 239 6.78 15.45 8.91
C ALA A 239 5.35 15.05 9.34
N TYR A 240 4.76 14.02 8.73
CA TYR A 240 3.39 13.56 9.02
C TYR A 240 3.30 12.60 10.21
N ARG A 241 4.45 12.24 10.80
CA ARG A 241 4.54 11.30 11.92
C ARG A 241 3.77 11.76 13.15
N GLN A 242 3.99 13.01 13.57
CA GLN A 242 3.32 13.54 14.77
C GLN A 242 1.81 13.54 14.57
N GLU A 243 1.34 13.94 13.39
CA GLU A 243 -0.07 13.87 13.04
C GLU A 243 -0.61 12.43 13.12
N SER A 244 0.14 11.43 12.61
CA SER A 244 -0.25 10.02 12.74
C SER A 244 -0.39 9.56 14.19
N ILE A 245 0.55 9.95 15.07
CA ILE A 245 0.51 9.67 16.51
C ILE A 245 -0.71 10.33 17.15
N ASP A 246 -1.02 11.57 16.80
CA ASP A 246 -2.16 12.31 17.33
C ASP A 246 -3.49 11.62 16.94
N TRP A 247 -3.61 11.17 15.69
CA TRP A 247 -4.76 10.38 15.24
C TRP A 247 -4.86 9.03 15.93
N ALA A 248 -3.75 8.31 16.13
CA ALA A 248 -3.75 7.04 16.85
C ALA A 248 -4.18 7.21 18.32
N ASN A 249 -3.72 8.27 18.98
CA ASN A 249 -4.15 8.62 20.34
C ASN A 249 -5.64 8.98 20.39
N LYS A 250 -6.12 9.76 19.43
CA LYS A 250 -7.55 10.12 19.30
C LYS A 250 -8.42 8.87 19.12
N TYR A 251 -7.97 7.93 18.29
CA TYR A 251 -8.64 6.65 18.09
C TYR A 251 -8.69 5.82 19.38
N LEU A 252 -7.57 5.73 20.11
CA LEU A 252 -7.51 5.00 21.38
C LEU A 252 -8.42 5.61 22.46
N ALA A 253 -8.55 6.94 22.50
CA ALA A 253 -9.38 7.63 23.47
C ALA A 253 -10.89 7.40 23.27
N THR A 254 -11.31 7.14 22.02
CA THR A 254 -12.72 6.99 21.64
C THR A 254 -13.16 5.53 21.51
N SER A 255 -12.22 4.58 21.59
CA SER A 255 -12.47 3.17 21.26
C SER A 255 -12.07 2.21 22.39
N PRO A 256 -12.89 2.05 23.46
CA PRO A 256 -12.53 1.23 24.63
C PRO A 256 -12.62 -0.29 24.40
N GLU A 257 -13.22 -0.75 23.30
CA GLU A 257 -13.31 -2.19 22.97
C GLU A 257 -11.91 -2.82 22.84
N PRO A 258 -11.67 -4.03 23.40
CA PRO A 258 -10.36 -4.67 23.37
C PRO A 258 -9.70 -4.78 21.98
N ILE A 259 -10.47 -5.20 20.97
CA ILE A 259 -9.96 -5.33 19.59
C ILE A 259 -9.56 -3.96 19.02
N LYS A 260 -10.34 -2.92 19.32
CA LYS A 260 -9.98 -1.56 18.91
C LYS A 260 -8.75 -1.06 19.65
N GLN A 261 -8.61 -1.34 20.94
CA GLN A 261 -7.37 -1.03 21.67
C GLN A 261 -6.15 -1.70 21.05
N ILE A 262 -6.29 -2.92 20.52
CA ILE A 262 -5.22 -3.61 19.79
C ILE A 262 -4.83 -2.83 18.52
N HIS A 263 -5.79 -2.40 17.69
CA HIS A 263 -5.51 -1.58 16.51
C HIS A 263 -4.79 -0.27 16.85
N GLY A 264 -5.33 0.49 17.82
CA GLY A 264 -4.74 1.78 18.16
C GLY A 264 -3.33 1.64 18.73
N THR A 265 -3.10 0.61 19.56
CA THR A 265 -1.78 0.32 20.12
C THR A 265 -0.81 -0.16 19.04
N TYR A 266 -1.26 -0.96 18.08
CA TYR A 266 -0.50 -1.35 16.90
C TYR A 266 0.00 -0.12 16.13
N TYR A 267 -0.88 0.82 15.80
CA TYR A 267 -0.50 1.99 15.03
C TYR A 267 0.45 2.91 15.79
N LEU A 268 0.27 3.09 17.11
CA LEU A 268 1.26 3.78 17.94
C LEU A 268 2.62 3.07 17.89
N LEU A 269 2.63 1.74 17.96
CA LEU A 269 3.86 0.97 17.92
C LEU A 269 4.57 1.11 16.56
N VAL A 270 3.85 1.09 15.43
CA VAL A 270 4.42 1.41 14.11
C VAL A 270 5.13 2.76 14.18
N ALA A 271 4.42 3.79 14.64
CA ALA A 271 4.94 5.15 14.65
C ALA A 271 6.21 5.29 15.51
N PHE A 272 6.26 4.65 16.69
CA PHE A 272 7.43 4.69 17.57
C PHE A 272 8.62 3.88 17.05
N LEU A 273 8.39 2.70 16.47
CA LEU A 273 9.48 1.87 15.95
C LEU A 273 10.08 2.43 14.66
N GLU A 274 9.26 3.01 13.78
CA GLU A 274 9.74 3.67 12.57
C GLU A 274 10.40 5.02 12.84
N SER A 275 10.03 5.69 13.94
CA SER A 275 10.67 6.95 14.33
C SER A 275 12.01 6.77 14.98
N LEU A 276 12.22 5.64 15.66
CA LEU A 276 13.32 5.47 16.59
C LEU A 276 13.32 6.51 17.73
N GLU A 277 12.22 7.26 17.86
CA GLU A 277 12.04 8.25 18.91
C GLU A 277 11.50 7.55 20.14
N ASN A 278 12.16 7.77 21.27
CA ASN A 278 11.74 7.29 22.58
C ASN A 278 11.57 5.75 22.65
N PRO A 279 12.69 4.98 22.61
CA PRO A 279 12.66 3.51 22.65
C PRO A 279 11.94 2.93 23.86
N GLU A 280 11.91 3.66 24.99
CA GLU A 280 11.18 3.26 26.18
C GLU A 280 9.66 3.24 25.94
N LYS A 281 9.11 4.29 25.31
CA LYS A 281 7.70 4.32 24.91
C LYS A 281 7.37 3.22 23.90
N ALA A 282 8.26 2.93 22.96
CA ALA A 282 8.09 1.83 22.02
C ALA A 282 7.98 0.49 22.77
N LEU A 283 8.87 0.22 23.73
CA LEU A 283 8.85 -0.99 24.55
C LEU A 283 7.58 -1.10 25.41
N GLN A 284 7.17 -0.01 26.09
CA GLN A 284 5.94 0.01 26.89
C GLN A 284 4.69 -0.24 26.02
N THR A 285 4.64 0.37 24.84
CA THR A 285 3.56 0.19 23.87
C THR A 285 3.54 -1.24 23.34
N TYR A 286 4.71 -1.83 23.09
CA TYR A 286 4.84 -3.23 22.71
C TYR A 286 4.33 -4.19 23.79
N GLN A 287 4.71 -3.98 25.05
CA GLN A 287 4.24 -4.81 26.17
C GLN A 287 2.71 -4.76 26.29
N LYS A 288 2.11 -3.56 26.19
CA LYS A 288 0.65 -3.41 26.15
C LYS A 288 0.04 -4.14 24.95
N TYR A 289 0.61 -3.99 23.76
CA TYR A 289 0.15 -4.65 22.55
C TYR A 289 0.17 -6.17 22.66
N LYS A 290 1.30 -6.75 23.12
CA LYS A 290 1.45 -8.19 23.34
C LYS A 290 0.44 -8.70 24.37
N GLN A 291 0.26 -7.99 25.49
CA GLN A 291 -0.72 -8.37 26.52
C GLN A 291 -2.15 -8.38 25.97
N LEU A 292 -2.55 -7.34 25.23
CA LEU A 292 -3.88 -7.27 24.63
C LEU A 292 -4.13 -8.41 23.64
N LEU A 293 -3.12 -8.77 22.82
CA LEU A 293 -3.21 -9.93 21.94
C LEU A 293 -3.30 -11.24 22.72
N CYS A 294 -2.50 -11.41 23.77
CA CYS A 294 -2.58 -12.57 24.66
C CYS A 294 -3.97 -12.74 25.27
N ASP A 295 -4.55 -11.64 25.76
CA ASP A 295 -5.88 -11.65 26.37
C ASP A 295 -6.94 -12.03 25.32
N LEU A 296 -6.88 -11.44 24.13
CA LEU A 296 -7.80 -11.74 23.02
C LEU A 296 -7.79 -13.22 22.63
N VAL A 297 -6.60 -13.81 22.47
CA VAL A 297 -6.47 -15.22 22.06
C VAL A 297 -6.72 -16.20 23.20
N SER A 298 -6.65 -15.74 24.45
CA SER A 298 -6.97 -16.56 25.63
C SER A 298 -8.46 -16.58 25.93
N SER A 299 -9.17 -15.48 25.65
CA SER A 299 -10.62 -15.41 25.81
C SER A 299 -11.40 -15.94 24.61
N GLU A 300 -10.73 -16.22 23.48
CA GLU A 300 -11.34 -16.65 22.22
C GLU A 300 -12.49 -15.73 21.77
N THR A 301 -12.34 -14.42 21.99
CA THR A 301 -13.42 -13.46 21.73
C THR A 301 -13.75 -13.36 20.25
N GLU A 302 -14.91 -13.87 19.85
CA GLU A 302 -15.44 -13.74 18.49
C GLU A 302 -16.08 -12.36 18.28
N SER A 303 -15.64 -11.63 17.25
CA SER A 303 -16.19 -10.33 16.88
C SER A 303 -15.95 -10.05 15.41
N LYS A 304 -16.93 -9.43 14.73
CA LYS A 304 -16.75 -8.96 13.35
C LYS A 304 -15.63 -7.92 13.22
N SER A 305 -15.29 -7.22 14.31
CA SER A 305 -14.13 -6.32 14.36
C SER A 305 -12.81 -7.03 14.02
N LEU A 306 -12.73 -8.36 14.19
CA LEU A 306 -11.57 -9.16 13.80
C LEU A 306 -11.35 -9.21 12.28
N LEU A 307 -12.38 -8.93 11.50
CA LEU A 307 -12.34 -8.90 10.03
C LEU A 307 -12.02 -7.52 9.47
N THR A 308 -11.80 -6.52 10.34
CA THR A 308 -11.43 -5.18 9.89
C THR A 308 -9.97 -5.14 9.45
N ASN A 309 -9.67 -4.22 8.52
CA ASN A 309 -8.37 -4.12 7.86
C ASN A 309 -7.24 -4.16 8.89
N THR A 310 -6.36 -5.16 8.73
CA THR A 310 -5.05 -5.38 9.41
C THR A 310 -4.98 -6.38 10.56
N LEU A 311 -6.04 -6.73 11.31
CA LEU A 311 -5.87 -7.63 12.47
C LEU A 311 -5.40 -9.04 12.08
N LEU A 312 -5.83 -9.54 10.93
CA LEU A 312 -5.37 -10.80 10.32
C LEU A 312 -3.84 -10.84 10.11
N ALA A 313 -3.19 -9.68 10.02
CA ALA A 313 -1.75 -9.50 9.80
C ALA A 313 -0.99 -9.09 11.09
N PHE A 314 -1.65 -9.14 12.25
CA PHE A 314 -1.06 -8.70 13.53
C PHE A 314 -0.14 -9.74 14.16
N GLY A 315 0.69 -9.27 15.09
CA GLY A 315 1.77 -10.06 15.69
C GLY A 315 3.09 -10.01 14.91
N HIS A 316 3.15 -9.28 13.79
CA HIS A 316 4.41 -9.15 13.05
C HIS A 316 5.51 -8.43 13.86
N PHE A 317 5.15 -7.56 14.80
CA PHE A 317 6.12 -6.88 15.66
C PHE A 317 6.90 -7.83 16.59
N PHE A 318 6.36 -9.02 16.88
CA PHE A 318 7.02 -9.98 17.76
C PHE A 318 8.43 -10.32 17.27
N LEU A 319 8.61 -10.53 15.96
CA LEU A 319 9.92 -10.88 15.40
C LEU A 319 10.96 -9.74 15.50
N TYR A 320 10.51 -8.50 15.61
CA TYR A 320 11.38 -7.32 15.71
C TYR A 320 11.79 -7.02 17.15
N MET A 321 10.93 -7.38 18.10
CA MET A 321 11.06 -7.00 19.50
C MET A 321 11.74 -8.06 20.35
N GLU A 322 11.51 -9.35 20.07
CA GLU A 322 12.11 -10.46 20.81
C GLU A 322 12.31 -11.71 19.96
N ASP A 323 13.23 -12.58 20.39
CA ASP A 323 13.44 -13.90 19.82
C ASP A 323 12.90 -14.95 20.79
N ASN A 324 11.59 -15.18 20.69
CA ASN A 324 10.84 -16.11 21.54
C ASN A 324 9.79 -16.83 20.70
N PRO A 325 10.20 -17.72 19.78
CA PRO A 325 9.28 -18.36 18.84
C PRO A 325 8.19 -19.16 19.56
N HIS A 326 8.49 -19.80 20.69
CA HIS A 326 7.51 -20.59 21.46
C HIS A 326 6.26 -19.77 21.84
N GLU A 327 6.45 -18.61 22.48
CA GLU A 327 5.33 -17.75 22.89
C GLU A 327 4.74 -16.99 21.71
N ASN A 328 5.59 -16.41 20.85
CA ASN A 328 5.17 -15.57 19.73
C ASN A 328 4.35 -16.36 18.70
N ARG A 329 4.71 -17.63 18.45
CA ARG A 329 3.94 -18.51 17.57
C ARG A 329 2.64 -18.95 18.22
N LEU A 330 2.61 -19.24 19.52
CA LEU A 330 1.37 -19.61 20.21
C LEU A 330 0.30 -18.54 20.04
N ILE A 331 0.66 -17.26 20.27
CA ILE A 331 -0.25 -16.13 20.11
C ILE A 331 -0.70 -15.99 18.64
N ARG A 332 0.26 -15.98 17.70
CA ARG A 332 -0.04 -15.83 16.25
C ARG A 332 -0.92 -16.95 15.70
N ASN A 333 -0.61 -18.20 16.03
CA ASN A 333 -1.37 -19.37 15.57
C ASN A 333 -2.82 -19.31 16.08
N ARG A 334 -3.04 -18.93 17.35
CA ARG A 334 -4.39 -18.79 17.90
C ARG A 334 -5.15 -17.61 17.29
N LEU A 335 -4.49 -16.48 17.09
CA LEU A 335 -5.08 -15.33 16.41
C LEU A 335 -5.49 -15.70 14.98
N ALA A 336 -4.61 -16.35 14.23
CA ALA A 336 -4.88 -16.79 12.86
C ALA A 336 -6.06 -17.77 12.79
N ALA A 337 -6.15 -18.73 13.73
CA ALA A 337 -7.27 -19.65 13.82
C ALA A 337 -8.60 -18.93 14.14
N LEU A 338 -8.58 -17.97 15.07
CA LEU A 338 -9.75 -17.16 15.43
C LEU A 338 -10.22 -16.31 14.24
N CYS A 339 -9.30 -15.61 13.57
CA CYS A 339 -9.66 -14.80 12.42
C CYS A 339 -10.15 -15.66 11.24
N GLN A 340 -9.55 -16.83 10.99
CA GLN A 340 -10.02 -17.77 9.97
C GLN A 340 -11.43 -18.27 10.26
N LYS A 341 -11.75 -18.57 11.53
CA LYS A 341 -13.10 -18.94 11.95
C LYS A 341 -14.10 -17.83 11.64
N MET A 342 -13.77 -16.58 11.99
CA MET A 342 -14.63 -15.42 11.66
C MET A 342 -14.81 -15.24 10.15
N MET A 343 -13.75 -15.41 9.36
CA MET A 343 -13.81 -15.30 7.90
C MET A 343 -14.75 -16.33 7.28
N TRP A 344 -14.75 -17.57 7.79
CA TRP A 344 -15.63 -18.62 7.30
C TRP A 344 -17.10 -18.38 7.67
N GLN A 345 -17.36 -17.76 8.83
CA GLN A 345 -18.70 -17.34 9.23
C GLN A 345 -19.24 -16.20 8.37
N GLU A 346 -18.37 -15.27 7.92
CA GLU A 346 -18.77 -14.14 7.07
C GLU A 346 -19.00 -14.55 5.62
N PHE A 347 -18.27 -15.54 5.10
CA PHE A 347 -18.34 -15.98 3.70
C PHE A 347 -18.75 -17.46 3.50
N PRO A 348 -19.84 -17.95 4.11
CA PRO A 348 -20.18 -19.37 4.14
C PRO A 348 -20.42 -19.96 2.74
N GLU A 349 -21.05 -19.21 1.84
CA GLU A 349 -21.33 -19.65 0.46
C GLU A 349 -20.04 -19.90 -0.33
N LYS A 350 -19.06 -19.00 -0.21
CA LYS A 350 -17.76 -19.14 -0.89
C LYS A 350 -16.98 -20.31 -0.34
N ILE A 351 -16.95 -20.48 0.98
CA ILE A 351 -16.31 -21.64 1.61
C ILE A 351 -16.93 -22.94 1.12
N ASN A 352 -18.27 -23.01 0.98
CA ASN A 352 -18.92 -24.20 0.41
C ASN A 352 -18.48 -24.48 -1.02
N ILE A 353 -18.37 -23.46 -1.87
CA ILE A 353 -17.88 -23.59 -3.26
C ILE A 353 -16.45 -24.12 -3.28
N TYR A 354 -15.54 -23.51 -2.50
CA TYR A 354 -14.15 -23.93 -2.44
C TYR A 354 -14.02 -25.35 -1.90
N GLN A 355 -14.75 -25.70 -0.83
CA GLN A 355 -14.75 -27.05 -0.26
C GLN A 355 -15.30 -28.11 -1.21
N GLN A 356 -16.30 -27.80 -2.05
CA GLN A 356 -16.75 -28.74 -3.09
C GLN A 356 -15.61 -29.08 -4.05
N ARG A 357 -14.82 -28.08 -4.46
CA ARG A 357 -13.64 -28.29 -5.30
C ARG A 357 -12.59 -29.17 -4.63
N LEU A 358 -12.35 -28.99 -3.32
CA LEU A 358 -11.43 -29.84 -2.54
C LEU A 358 -11.80 -31.34 -2.56
N ASN A 359 -13.06 -31.65 -2.85
CA ASN A 359 -13.60 -33.00 -2.93
C ASN A 359 -13.71 -33.56 -4.37
N THR A 360 -13.28 -32.80 -5.38
CA THR A 360 -13.30 -33.26 -6.79
C THR A 360 -12.18 -34.26 -7.10
N PRO A 361 -12.30 -35.05 -8.20
CA PRO A 361 -11.25 -36.00 -8.60
C PRO A 361 -9.91 -35.31 -8.82
N ARG A 362 -8.87 -35.83 -8.16
CA ARG A 362 -7.54 -35.24 -8.16
C ARG A 362 -6.73 -35.73 -9.36
N PRO A 363 -6.29 -34.85 -10.27
CA PRO A 363 -5.53 -35.30 -11.42
C PRO A 363 -4.17 -35.87 -11.03
N ALA A 364 -3.77 -36.98 -11.66
CA ALA A 364 -2.42 -37.50 -11.54
C ALA A 364 -1.42 -36.58 -12.28
N LEU A 365 -0.17 -36.54 -11.82
CA LEU A 365 0.90 -35.73 -12.44
C LEU A 365 1.15 -36.05 -13.93
N SER A 366 0.70 -37.21 -14.42
CA SER A 366 0.80 -37.60 -15.83
C SER A 366 -0.32 -37.06 -16.72
N GLN A 367 -1.41 -36.54 -16.13
CA GLN A 367 -2.60 -36.13 -16.88
C GLN A 367 -2.49 -34.71 -17.43
N ARG A 368 -1.90 -33.79 -16.65
CA ARG A 368 -1.65 -32.40 -17.06
C ARG A 368 -0.51 -31.78 -16.22
N PRO A 369 0.08 -30.66 -16.67
CA PRO A 369 0.94 -29.85 -15.82
C PRO A 369 0.25 -29.48 -14.51
N LEU A 370 1.03 -29.42 -13.42
CA LEU A 370 0.55 -28.99 -12.11
C LEU A 370 0.39 -27.46 -12.12
N ARG A 371 -0.81 -26.97 -11.77
CA ARG A 371 -1.10 -25.54 -11.74
C ARG A 371 -0.64 -24.93 -10.43
N ILE A 372 0.35 -24.05 -10.50
CA ILE A 372 0.89 -23.32 -9.35
C ILE A 372 0.48 -21.86 -9.45
N GLY A 373 -0.23 -21.37 -8.44
CA GLY A 373 -0.53 -19.95 -8.29
C GLY A 373 0.44 -19.33 -7.31
N TYR A 374 1.06 -18.22 -7.65
CA TYR A 374 1.82 -17.39 -6.72
C TYR A 374 1.07 -16.09 -6.46
N VAL A 375 0.83 -15.75 -5.19
CA VAL A 375 0.10 -14.53 -4.82
C VAL A 375 1.01 -13.58 -4.05
N SER A 376 1.04 -12.30 -4.46
CA SER A 376 1.90 -11.30 -3.83
C SER A 376 1.53 -9.84 -4.14
N GLU A 377 1.76 -8.94 -3.19
CA GLU A 377 1.85 -7.48 -3.36
C GLU A 377 3.21 -7.02 -3.92
N CYS A 378 4.17 -7.95 -4.05
CA CYS A 378 5.58 -7.67 -4.28
C CYS A 378 6.09 -8.04 -5.67
N PHE A 379 5.25 -8.39 -6.65
CA PHE A 379 5.65 -8.56 -8.06
C PHE A 379 5.99 -7.22 -8.73
N ARG A 380 7.01 -6.54 -8.20
CA ARG A 380 7.50 -5.20 -8.53
C ARG A 380 8.92 -5.01 -7.98
N SER A 381 9.48 -3.81 -8.04
CA SER A 381 10.76 -3.45 -7.42
C SER A 381 10.68 -3.55 -5.88
N HIS A 382 10.81 -4.77 -5.39
CA HIS A 382 10.72 -5.14 -3.99
C HIS A 382 11.60 -6.37 -3.72
N SER A 383 12.10 -6.51 -2.50
CA SER A 383 12.94 -7.64 -2.07
C SER A 383 12.39 -9.00 -2.50
N VAL A 384 11.13 -9.30 -2.17
CA VAL A 384 10.45 -10.55 -2.58
C VAL A 384 10.37 -10.66 -4.11
N GLY A 385 10.04 -9.56 -4.80
CA GLY A 385 9.93 -9.51 -6.25
C GLY A 385 11.25 -9.82 -6.98
N TYR A 386 12.39 -9.35 -6.46
CA TYR A 386 13.69 -9.67 -7.04
C TYR A 386 14.11 -11.13 -6.81
N LEU A 387 13.81 -11.66 -5.63
CA LEU A 387 14.24 -12.99 -5.23
C LEU A 387 13.37 -14.09 -5.86
N ALA A 388 12.06 -13.90 -5.90
CA ALA A 388 11.12 -14.84 -6.50
C ALA A 388 11.31 -14.99 -8.02
N TRP A 389 11.82 -13.96 -8.68
CA TRP A 389 12.02 -13.92 -10.14
C TRP A 389 12.77 -15.16 -10.65
N TRP A 390 13.82 -15.60 -9.95
CA TRP A 390 14.67 -16.70 -10.40
C TRP A 390 13.95 -18.04 -10.38
N LEU A 391 13.21 -18.36 -9.33
CA LEU A 391 12.36 -19.56 -9.28
C LEU A 391 11.36 -19.55 -10.43
N LEU A 392 10.64 -18.43 -10.54
CA LEU A 392 9.55 -18.25 -11.49
C LEU A 392 10.03 -18.34 -12.95
N LYS A 393 11.19 -17.78 -13.25
CA LYS A 393 11.86 -17.87 -14.56
C LYS A 393 12.31 -19.29 -14.91
N TYR A 394 12.79 -20.06 -13.93
CA TYR A 394 13.38 -21.38 -14.19
C TYR A 394 12.39 -22.55 -14.12
N HIS A 395 11.12 -22.29 -13.82
CA HIS A 395 10.10 -23.33 -13.83
C HIS A 395 10.04 -24.06 -15.18
N ASN A 396 9.93 -25.39 -15.11
CA ASN A 396 9.71 -26.23 -16.27
C ASN A 396 8.24 -26.12 -16.70
N ARG A 397 7.98 -25.25 -17.68
CA ARG A 397 6.65 -24.97 -18.24
C ARG A 397 5.94 -26.18 -18.85
N GLN A 398 6.66 -27.27 -19.14
CA GLN A 398 6.03 -28.52 -19.61
C GLN A 398 5.40 -29.34 -18.47
N LYS A 399 5.86 -29.15 -17.24
CA LYS A 399 5.40 -29.89 -16.05
C LYS A 399 4.59 -29.04 -15.09
N PHE A 400 4.78 -27.72 -15.14
CA PHE A 400 4.13 -26.76 -14.27
C PHE A 400 3.53 -25.63 -15.08
N ASP A 401 2.27 -25.34 -14.80
CA ASP A 401 1.53 -24.21 -15.34
C ASP A 401 1.48 -23.12 -14.25
N ILE A 402 2.12 -21.98 -14.49
CA ILE A 402 2.39 -20.99 -13.43
C ILE A 402 1.55 -19.74 -13.65
N HIS A 403 0.79 -19.38 -12.62
CA HIS A 403 -0.06 -18.19 -12.56
C HIS A 403 0.49 -17.23 -11.50
N LEU A 404 0.52 -15.94 -11.81
CA LEU A 404 0.90 -14.89 -10.85
C LEU A 404 -0.33 -14.02 -10.56
N TYR A 405 -0.66 -13.85 -9.28
CA TYR A 405 -1.74 -13.00 -8.80
C TYR A 405 -1.13 -11.77 -8.11
N SER A 406 -1.04 -10.67 -8.85
CA SER A 406 -0.48 -9.41 -8.37
C SER A 406 -1.56 -8.57 -7.70
N LEU A 407 -1.34 -8.26 -6.42
CA LEU A 407 -2.29 -7.51 -5.59
C LEU A 407 -2.04 -6.00 -5.57
N ARG A 408 -1.00 -5.54 -6.26
CA ARG A 408 -0.68 -4.12 -6.43
C ARG A 408 -0.36 -3.82 -7.88
N GLU A 409 -0.71 -2.62 -8.34
CA GLU A 409 -0.32 -2.12 -9.65
C GLU A 409 0.61 -0.91 -9.53
N ASN A 410 1.72 -0.96 -10.27
CA ASN A 410 2.52 0.20 -10.57
C ASN A 410 2.98 0.11 -12.03
N ILE A 411 2.25 0.78 -12.92
CA ILE A 411 2.51 0.74 -14.37
C ILE A 411 3.89 1.30 -14.76
N TYR A 412 4.55 2.05 -13.89
CA TYR A 412 5.87 2.63 -14.11
C TYR A 412 7.02 1.77 -13.55
N ASP A 413 6.71 0.68 -12.85
CA ASP A 413 7.71 -0.21 -12.24
C ASP A 413 8.27 -1.19 -13.28
N SER A 414 9.57 -1.10 -13.55
CA SER A 414 10.25 -1.91 -14.57
C SER A 414 10.26 -3.42 -14.24
N GLN A 415 10.36 -3.78 -12.96
CA GLN A 415 10.34 -5.18 -12.53
C GLN A 415 8.95 -5.78 -12.68
N GLN A 416 7.88 -5.05 -12.37
CA GLN A 416 6.50 -5.49 -12.62
C GLN A 416 6.23 -5.64 -14.12
N GLN A 417 6.72 -4.72 -14.95
CA GLN A 417 6.64 -4.86 -16.41
C GLN A 417 7.37 -6.12 -16.89
N ALA A 418 8.53 -6.46 -16.30
CA ALA A 418 9.24 -7.70 -16.62
C ALA A 418 8.41 -8.95 -16.27
N TYR A 419 7.71 -8.95 -15.13
CA TYR A 419 6.74 -10.01 -14.79
C TYR A 419 5.57 -10.09 -15.79
N LYS A 420 4.94 -8.95 -16.11
CA LYS A 420 3.85 -8.91 -17.11
C LYS A 420 4.30 -9.48 -18.46
N ASN A 421 5.50 -9.10 -18.92
CA ASN A 421 6.06 -9.55 -20.19
C ASN A 421 6.41 -11.04 -20.20
N GLU A 422 6.97 -11.57 -19.12
CA GLU A 422 7.40 -12.98 -19.03
C GLU A 422 6.21 -13.94 -18.89
N PHE A 423 5.12 -13.52 -18.22
CA PHE A 423 3.99 -14.39 -17.89
C PHE A 423 2.73 -14.14 -18.72
N GLY A 424 2.64 -13.02 -19.44
CA GLY A 424 1.53 -12.71 -20.36
C GLY A 424 0.16 -12.86 -19.69
N ASP A 425 -0.72 -13.64 -20.31
CA ASP A 425 -2.09 -13.88 -19.84
C ASP A 425 -2.16 -14.61 -18.48
N HIS A 426 -1.05 -15.18 -18.00
CA HIS A 426 -0.99 -15.81 -16.67
C HIS A 426 -0.53 -14.84 -15.57
N PHE A 427 -0.29 -13.57 -15.92
CA PHE A 427 -0.15 -12.49 -14.96
C PHE A 427 -1.52 -11.82 -14.72
N HIS A 428 -2.12 -12.11 -13.58
CA HIS A 428 -3.40 -11.55 -13.16
C HIS A 428 -3.16 -10.29 -12.32
N GLN A 429 -3.41 -9.13 -12.91
CA GLN A 429 -3.47 -7.87 -12.17
C GLN A 429 -4.90 -7.70 -11.65
N LEU A 430 -5.07 -7.80 -10.33
CA LEU A 430 -6.40 -7.78 -9.72
C LEU A 430 -6.52 -6.63 -8.73
N CYS A 431 -7.68 -5.97 -8.76
CA CYS A 431 -8.05 -4.92 -7.82
C CYS A 431 -9.07 -5.48 -6.81
N PRO A 432 -9.17 -4.88 -5.60
CA PRO A 432 -10.22 -5.21 -4.64
C PRO A 432 -11.64 -5.18 -5.27
N PRO A 433 -12.62 -5.93 -4.71
CA PRO A 433 -12.58 -6.59 -3.40
C PRO A 433 -11.75 -7.88 -3.37
N ILE A 434 -10.93 -8.06 -2.33
CA ILE A 434 -9.97 -9.19 -2.20
C ILE A 434 -10.62 -10.58 -2.38
N VAL A 435 -11.89 -10.71 -1.98
CA VAL A 435 -12.62 -11.97 -2.07
C VAL A 435 -12.80 -12.45 -3.52
N THR A 436 -12.89 -11.55 -4.51
CA THR A 436 -12.98 -11.93 -5.94
C THR A 436 -11.68 -12.51 -6.46
N ILE A 437 -10.56 -12.19 -5.83
CA ILE A 437 -9.26 -12.77 -6.14
C ILE A 437 -9.23 -14.24 -5.72
N ALA A 438 -9.81 -14.58 -4.56
CA ALA A 438 -9.97 -15.96 -4.14
C ALA A 438 -10.90 -16.74 -5.09
N ASP A 439 -11.98 -16.12 -5.57
CA ASP A 439 -12.86 -16.73 -6.58
C ASP A 439 -12.06 -17.03 -7.86
N LYS A 440 -11.28 -16.07 -8.36
CA LYS A 440 -10.44 -16.23 -9.55
C LYS A 440 -9.40 -17.35 -9.41
N ILE A 441 -8.72 -17.45 -8.27
CA ILE A 441 -7.78 -18.54 -7.97
C ILE A 441 -8.48 -19.90 -8.01
N ASN A 442 -9.72 -19.95 -7.52
CA ASN A 442 -10.53 -21.17 -7.55
C ASN A 442 -10.98 -21.52 -8.98
N GLU A 443 -11.42 -20.53 -9.76
CA GLU A 443 -11.84 -20.65 -11.17
C GLU A 443 -10.71 -21.10 -12.11
N ASP A 444 -9.48 -20.60 -11.89
CA ASP A 444 -8.29 -21.03 -12.64
C ASP A 444 -7.86 -22.48 -12.29
N GLU A 445 -8.55 -23.09 -11.33
CA GLU A 445 -8.28 -24.39 -10.76
C GLU A 445 -6.81 -24.58 -10.33
N ILE A 446 -6.26 -23.61 -9.60
CA ILE A 446 -4.92 -23.70 -9.02
C ILE A 446 -4.79 -24.90 -8.07
N ASP A 447 -3.82 -25.79 -8.29
CA ASP A 447 -3.60 -26.99 -7.47
C ASP A 447 -2.81 -26.65 -6.19
N ILE A 448 -1.79 -25.81 -6.33
CA ILE A 448 -0.96 -25.32 -5.21
C ILE A 448 -0.92 -23.80 -5.27
N LEU A 449 -1.45 -23.14 -4.24
CA LEU A 449 -1.29 -21.70 -4.04
C LEU A 449 -0.08 -21.44 -3.14
N VAL A 450 0.81 -20.57 -3.58
CA VAL A 450 2.04 -20.18 -2.90
C VAL A 450 1.95 -18.71 -2.54
N ASP A 451 1.87 -18.43 -1.25
CA ASP A 451 1.93 -17.08 -0.70
C ASP A 451 3.39 -16.62 -0.55
N LEU A 452 3.67 -15.41 -1.04
CA LEU A 452 5.00 -14.81 -0.97
C LEU A 452 5.18 -13.76 0.13
N ASP A 453 4.13 -13.34 0.82
CA ASP A 453 4.18 -12.17 1.70
C ASP A 453 3.82 -12.51 3.16
N SER A 454 3.04 -13.57 3.39
CA SER A 454 2.57 -13.99 4.71
C SER A 454 1.92 -12.83 5.46
N LEU A 455 2.21 -12.64 6.75
CA LEU A 455 1.61 -11.62 7.62
C LEU A 455 2.01 -10.18 7.26
N THR A 456 2.79 -9.97 6.21
CA THR A 456 3.09 -8.61 5.70
C THR A 456 2.04 -8.10 4.72
N SER A 457 1.12 -8.97 4.25
CA SER A 457 -0.02 -8.59 3.42
C SER A 457 -1.33 -9.04 4.06
N TYR A 458 -2.18 -8.07 4.41
CA TYR A 458 -3.55 -8.33 4.85
C TYR A 458 -4.36 -9.06 3.76
N SER A 459 -4.20 -8.65 2.49
CA SER A 459 -4.89 -9.24 1.36
C SER A 459 -4.54 -10.72 1.18
N ASN A 460 -3.25 -11.09 1.31
CA ASN A 460 -2.86 -12.50 1.29
C ASN A 460 -3.47 -13.27 2.46
N CYS A 461 -3.47 -12.71 3.67
CA CYS A 461 -4.07 -13.36 4.83
C CYS A 461 -5.55 -13.69 4.61
N VAL A 462 -6.32 -12.76 4.00
CA VAL A 462 -7.72 -12.99 3.63
C VAL A 462 -7.84 -14.14 2.63
N ILE A 463 -7.05 -14.14 1.55
CA ILE A 463 -7.09 -15.18 0.51
C ILE A 463 -6.75 -16.55 1.12
N LEU A 464 -5.67 -16.63 1.90
CA LEU A 464 -5.22 -17.87 2.54
C LEU A 464 -6.25 -18.40 3.55
N ALA A 465 -6.88 -17.52 4.34
CA ALA A 465 -7.92 -17.92 5.28
C ALA A 465 -9.14 -18.55 4.58
N LEU A 466 -9.44 -18.17 3.35
CA LEU A 466 -10.56 -18.71 2.58
C LEU A 466 -10.27 -20.07 1.93
N LYS A 467 -9.00 -20.47 1.79
CA LYS A 467 -8.54 -21.73 1.17
C LYS A 467 -9.10 -22.01 -0.24
N PRO A 468 -8.89 -21.11 -1.24
CA PRO A 468 -9.37 -21.31 -2.61
C PRO A 468 -8.62 -22.40 -3.41
N ALA A 469 -7.48 -22.89 -2.90
CA ALA A 469 -6.70 -23.98 -3.50
C ALA A 469 -6.53 -25.15 -2.52
N PRO A 470 -6.43 -26.40 -3.01
CA PRO A 470 -6.36 -27.58 -2.15
C PRO A 470 -5.09 -27.69 -1.33
N ILE A 471 -3.96 -27.24 -1.88
CA ILE A 471 -2.71 -27.09 -1.14
C ILE A 471 -2.36 -25.60 -1.12
N GLN A 472 -2.08 -25.08 0.08
CA GLN A 472 -1.56 -23.74 0.28
C GLN A 472 -0.19 -23.82 0.96
N VAL A 473 0.74 -23.03 0.45
CA VAL A 473 2.14 -23.02 0.88
C VAL A 473 2.54 -21.58 1.19
N SER A 474 3.17 -21.36 2.33
CA SER A 474 3.83 -20.09 2.64
C SER A 474 5.31 -20.18 2.25
N TRP A 475 5.78 -19.26 1.41
CA TRP A 475 7.19 -19.10 1.06
C TRP A 475 7.46 -17.67 0.60
N LEU A 476 8.12 -16.90 1.46
CA LEU A 476 9.42 -16.23 1.21
C LEU A 476 9.50 -14.97 2.07
N GLY A 477 8.51 -14.09 1.95
CA GLY A 477 8.60 -12.72 2.44
C GLY A 477 8.63 -12.57 3.95
N TYR A 478 8.15 -13.57 4.70
CA TYR A 478 8.07 -13.53 6.14
C TYR A 478 8.08 -14.93 6.76
N ASP A 479 8.03 -15.00 8.10
CA ASP A 479 7.80 -16.24 8.85
C ASP A 479 6.43 -16.86 8.47
N ALA A 480 6.18 -18.11 8.85
CA ALA A 480 4.93 -18.80 8.52
C ALA A 480 3.69 -18.06 9.08
N THR A 481 2.54 -18.24 8.44
CA THR A 481 1.35 -17.42 8.71
C THR A 481 0.61 -17.81 10.00
N GLY A 482 0.65 -19.08 10.38
CA GLY A 482 -0.11 -19.65 11.48
C GLY A 482 -1.56 -20.05 11.11
N PHE A 483 -2.05 -19.72 9.92
CA PHE A 483 -3.42 -20.05 9.50
C PHE A 483 -3.61 -21.57 9.37
N PRO A 484 -4.68 -22.16 9.96
CA PRO A 484 -4.97 -23.59 9.83
C PRO A 484 -5.20 -24.06 8.39
N THR A 485 -5.49 -23.12 7.48
CA THR A 485 -5.72 -23.39 6.06
C THR A 485 -4.42 -23.45 5.24
N VAL A 486 -3.28 -23.05 5.79
CA VAL A 486 -1.97 -23.14 5.13
C VAL A 486 -1.31 -24.47 5.50
N ASP A 487 -1.05 -25.30 4.49
CA ASP A 487 -0.65 -26.70 4.72
C ASP A 487 0.85 -26.84 4.95
N TYR A 488 1.66 -26.04 4.26
CA TYR A 488 3.13 -26.14 4.29
C TYR A 488 3.82 -24.79 4.45
N PHE A 489 4.94 -24.80 5.18
CA PHE A 489 5.90 -23.69 5.20
C PHE A 489 7.25 -24.16 4.63
N ILE A 490 7.74 -23.49 3.58
CA ILE A 490 9.02 -23.84 2.96
C ILE A 490 10.17 -23.29 3.81
N ALA A 491 11.09 -24.17 4.21
CA ALA A 491 12.29 -23.81 4.94
C ALA A 491 13.48 -24.69 4.50
N ASP A 492 14.63 -24.51 5.14
CA ASP A 492 15.77 -25.42 5.06
C ASP A 492 16.23 -25.86 6.46
N ASN A 493 17.28 -26.67 6.53
CA ASN A 493 17.78 -27.22 7.80
C ASN A 493 18.49 -26.19 8.70
N TYR A 494 18.82 -25.00 8.18
CA TYR A 494 19.57 -23.99 8.91
C TYR A 494 18.68 -22.85 9.40
N VAL A 495 17.74 -22.38 8.56
CA VAL A 495 16.87 -21.24 8.85
C VAL A 495 15.87 -21.54 9.97
N LEU A 496 15.50 -22.80 10.16
CA LEU A 496 14.72 -23.26 11.30
C LEU A 496 15.44 -24.41 12.02
N PRO A 497 15.52 -24.39 13.37
CA PRO A 497 16.07 -25.52 14.12
C PRO A 497 15.20 -26.77 13.96
N ALA A 498 15.75 -27.96 14.23
CA ALA A 498 15.02 -29.22 14.11
C ALA A 498 13.76 -29.27 15.01
N SER A 499 13.80 -28.61 16.16
CA SER A 499 12.68 -28.48 17.11
C SER A 499 11.55 -27.58 16.63
N ALA A 500 11.76 -26.77 15.58
CA ALA A 500 10.81 -25.74 15.15
C ALA A 500 9.41 -26.29 14.86
N GLN A 501 9.27 -27.56 14.43
CA GLN A 501 7.95 -28.13 14.12
C GLN A 501 6.99 -28.10 15.33
N ASN A 502 7.49 -28.00 16.56
CA ASN A 502 6.68 -27.88 17.77
C ASN A 502 5.88 -26.58 17.85
N ASP A 503 6.34 -25.51 17.20
CA ASP A 503 5.76 -24.16 17.30
C ASP A 503 4.95 -23.75 16.05
N TYR A 504 5.05 -24.52 14.97
CA TYR A 504 4.45 -24.22 13.68
C TYR A 504 3.24 -25.11 13.45
N THR A 505 2.12 -24.49 13.07
CA THR A 505 0.90 -25.22 12.68
C THR A 505 1.03 -25.78 11.27
N GLU A 506 1.73 -25.06 10.39
CA GLU A 506 2.09 -25.57 9.08
C GLU A 506 3.09 -26.73 9.19
N LYS A 507 2.99 -27.68 8.26
CA LYS A 507 4.03 -28.70 8.12
C LYS A 507 5.26 -28.06 7.49
N ILE A 508 6.38 -28.05 8.22
CA ILE A 508 7.63 -27.49 7.71
C ILE A 508 8.16 -28.42 6.62
N TRP A 509 8.20 -27.91 5.39
CA TRP A 509 8.81 -28.58 4.26
C TRP A 509 10.26 -28.12 4.10
N ARG A 510 11.20 -28.97 4.52
CA ARG A 510 12.62 -28.68 4.43
C ARG A 510 13.16 -29.04 3.06
N LEU A 511 13.61 -28.05 2.32
CA LEU A 511 14.35 -28.27 1.08
C LEU A 511 15.74 -28.86 1.39
N PRO A 512 16.33 -29.63 0.45
CA PRO A 512 17.57 -30.34 0.71
C PRO A 512 18.77 -29.46 1.03
N GLN A 513 18.81 -28.22 0.50
CA GLN A 513 19.97 -27.33 0.63
C GLN A 513 19.60 -25.97 1.25
N ASN A 514 18.87 -25.14 0.51
CA ASN A 514 18.56 -23.76 0.87
C ASN A 514 17.09 -23.45 0.59
N TYR A 515 16.46 -22.62 1.43
CA TYR A 515 15.07 -22.22 1.24
C TYR A 515 14.89 -21.14 0.17
N ILE A 516 15.98 -20.55 -0.32
CA ILE A 516 16.03 -19.51 -1.35
C ILE A 516 17.26 -19.69 -2.24
N GLY A 517 17.11 -19.62 -3.56
CA GLY A 517 18.23 -19.62 -4.50
C GLY A 517 18.02 -18.62 -5.65
N ILE A 518 19.06 -17.87 -5.97
CA ILE A 518 19.06 -16.81 -7.01
C ILE A 518 20.32 -16.93 -7.86
N ASP A 519 20.43 -16.25 -9.00
CA ASP A 519 21.69 -16.24 -9.78
C ASP A 519 22.61 -15.06 -9.45
N GLY A 520 22.20 -14.22 -8.50
CA GLY A 520 22.93 -13.04 -8.04
C GLY A 520 22.15 -11.76 -8.23
N PHE A 521 22.87 -10.64 -8.14
CA PHE A 521 22.30 -9.30 -8.24
C PHE A 521 23.00 -8.46 -9.30
N THR A 522 22.23 -7.61 -9.96
CA THR A 522 22.76 -6.51 -10.76
C THR A 522 23.32 -5.42 -9.85
N VAL A 523 24.55 -5.01 -10.13
CA VAL A 523 25.31 -4.01 -9.35
C VAL A 523 25.60 -2.80 -10.24
N GLY A 524 25.36 -1.60 -9.70
CA GLY A 524 25.65 -0.34 -10.38
C GLY A 524 27.07 0.16 -10.15
N THR A 525 27.25 1.48 -10.23
CA THR A 525 28.51 2.16 -9.93
C THR A 525 28.44 2.75 -8.52
N PRO A 526 29.49 2.64 -7.69
CA PRO A 526 29.52 3.28 -6.38
C PRO A 526 29.44 4.81 -6.51
N THR A 527 28.64 5.43 -5.66
CA THR A 527 28.43 6.89 -5.59
C THR A 527 28.99 7.50 -4.31
N ILE A 528 29.54 6.69 -3.41
CA ILE A 528 30.20 7.12 -2.17
C ILE A 528 31.65 6.63 -2.13
N SER A 529 32.50 7.39 -1.45
CA SER A 529 33.90 7.04 -1.20
C SER A 529 34.29 7.32 0.25
N ARG A 530 35.42 6.76 0.69
CA ARG A 530 36.00 7.06 2.01
C ARG A 530 36.28 8.56 2.18
N GLU A 531 36.83 9.18 1.13
CA GLU A 531 37.10 10.62 1.07
C GLU A 531 35.83 11.45 1.20
N SER A 532 34.75 11.10 0.48
CA SER A 532 33.48 11.85 0.58
C SER A 532 32.81 11.77 1.95
N LEU A 533 33.25 10.83 2.79
CA LEU A 533 32.73 10.60 4.14
C LEU A 533 33.74 11.01 5.21
N ASP A 534 34.84 11.67 4.87
CA ASP A 534 35.91 12.04 5.81
C ASP A 534 36.40 10.83 6.64
N ILE A 535 36.64 9.70 5.95
CA ILE A 535 37.18 8.47 6.54
C ILE A 535 38.59 8.23 5.99
N PRO A 536 39.60 8.04 6.85
CA PRO A 536 40.95 7.65 6.43
C PRO A 536 40.98 6.33 5.65
N ASN A 537 41.97 6.19 4.76
CA ASN A 537 42.12 4.98 3.94
C ASN A 537 42.40 3.71 4.77
N ASP A 538 43.00 3.87 5.96
CA ASP A 538 43.32 2.79 6.91
C ASP A 538 42.24 2.59 7.98
N GLY A 539 41.15 3.38 7.94
CA GLY A 539 40.03 3.25 8.88
C GLY A 539 39.21 1.99 8.61
N ILE A 540 38.70 1.35 9.66
CA ILE A 540 37.80 0.19 9.52
C ILE A 540 36.35 0.66 9.41
N ILE A 541 35.67 0.26 8.34
CA ILE A 541 34.27 0.62 8.09
C ILE A 541 33.36 -0.54 8.46
N TYR A 542 32.61 -0.36 9.55
CA TYR A 542 31.44 -1.16 9.85
C TYR A 542 30.21 -0.56 9.18
N PHE A 543 29.28 -1.39 8.73
CA PHE A 543 28.08 -0.94 8.03
C PHE A 543 26.82 -1.68 8.48
N SER A 544 25.70 -0.96 8.55
CA SER A 544 24.37 -1.54 8.68
C SER A 544 23.33 -0.77 7.85
N SER A 545 22.67 -1.47 6.93
CA SER A 545 21.60 -0.93 6.05
C SER A 545 20.18 -1.15 6.57
N GLN A 546 20.01 -1.69 7.77
CA GLN A 546 18.70 -2.11 8.27
C GLN A 546 17.82 -0.92 8.65
N THR A 547 16.50 -1.14 8.69
CA THR A 547 15.48 -0.11 8.92
C THR A 547 15.16 0.05 10.40
N GLY A 548 14.34 1.06 10.75
CA GLY A 548 13.98 1.37 12.14
C GLY A 548 13.43 0.16 12.92
N LEU A 549 12.51 -0.60 12.30
CA LEU A 549 11.92 -1.80 12.91
C LEU A 549 12.97 -2.83 13.37
N LYS A 550 14.11 -2.94 12.68
CA LYS A 550 15.16 -3.93 13.00
C LYS A 550 16.25 -3.37 13.92
N ARG A 551 16.22 -2.08 14.25
CA ARG A 551 17.21 -1.44 15.12
C ARG A 551 16.79 -1.56 16.58
N ASN A 552 17.12 -2.70 17.16
CA ASN A 552 16.95 -2.90 18.59
C ASN A 552 18.05 -2.14 19.37
N PRO A 553 17.71 -1.29 20.36
CA PRO A 553 18.69 -0.53 21.13
C PRO A 553 19.77 -1.38 21.79
N ASP A 554 19.43 -2.57 22.28
CA ASP A 554 20.39 -3.45 22.95
C ASP A 554 21.40 -4.02 21.96
N ASN A 555 20.95 -4.39 20.76
CA ASN A 555 21.86 -4.81 19.70
C ASN A 555 22.76 -3.66 19.20
N ILE A 556 22.25 -2.44 19.10
CA ILE A 556 23.07 -1.26 18.76
C ILE A 556 24.17 -1.03 19.81
N ARG A 557 23.88 -1.23 21.10
CA ARG A 557 24.91 -1.13 22.16
C ARG A 557 26.02 -2.16 21.97
N LEU A 558 25.69 -3.40 21.59
CA LEU A 558 26.72 -4.41 21.25
C LEU A 558 27.59 -3.96 20.07
N GLN A 559 26.98 -3.37 19.04
CA GLN A 559 27.71 -2.81 17.90
C GLN A 559 28.63 -1.66 18.33
N MET A 560 28.17 -0.78 19.21
CA MET A 560 28.99 0.29 19.81
C MET A 560 30.17 -0.28 20.61
N GLN A 561 29.98 -1.36 21.37
CA GLN A 561 31.08 -2.03 22.07
C GLN A 561 32.16 -2.56 21.12
N ILE A 562 31.78 -2.98 19.90
CA ILE A 562 32.73 -3.36 18.84
C ILE A 562 33.53 -2.12 18.40
N ILE A 563 32.85 -1.02 18.06
CA ILE A 563 33.49 0.23 17.61
C ILE A 563 34.49 0.74 18.65
N LYS A 564 34.10 0.74 19.93
CA LYS A 564 34.94 1.16 21.05
C LYS A 564 36.24 0.37 21.17
N GLN A 565 36.22 -0.92 20.81
CA GLN A 565 37.35 -1.82 20.94
C GLN A 565 38.26 -1.89 19.69
N VAL A 566 37.85 -1.27 18.59
CA VAL A 566 38.61 -1.22 17.32
C VAL A 566 38.99 0.22 17.03
N PRO A 567 40.26 0.63 17.30
CA PRO A 567 40.73 1.98 17.00
C PRO A 567 40.60 2.32 15.51
N ASN A 568 40.45 3.61 15.21
CA ASN A 568 40.29 4.09 13.83
C ASN A 568 39.15 3.37 13.08
N SER A 569 38.01 3.14 13.75
CA SER A 569 36.83 2.53 13.13
C SER A 569 35.64 3.47 13.08
N TYR A 570 34.81 3.27 12.06
CA TYR A 570 33.67 4.10 11.73
C TYR A 570 32.45 3.21 11.51
N PHE A 571 31.31 3.61 12.05
CA PHE A 571 30.05 2.91 11.87
C PHE A 571 29.11 3.69 10.95
N LEU A 572 28.91 3.14 9.75
CA LEU A 572 28.03 3.70 8.74
C LEU A 572 26.62 3.12 8.91
N LEU A 573 25.65 4.01 9.09
CA LEU A 573 24.25 3.68 9.28
C LEU A 573 23.41 4.32 8.17
N LYS A 574 22.70 3.50 7.40
CA LYS A 574 21.86 3.99 6.29
C LYS A 574 20.45 4.36 6.78
N SER A 575 19.98 5.55 6.44
CA SER A 575 18.58 5.98 6.58
C SER A 575 17.75 5.53 5.38
N LEU A 576 16.49 5.17 5.60
CA LEU A 576 15.50 4.99 4.53
C LEU A 576 14.88 6.32 4.05
N ARG A 577 15.34 7.43 4.61
CA ARG A 577 14.84 8.77 4.31
C ARG A 577 15.92 9.60 3.64
N ASN A 578 15.50 10.68 2.99
CA ASN A 578 16.40 11.67 2.42
C ASN A 578 17.16 12.44 3.51
N ASN A 579 16.55 12.61 4.70
CA ASN A 579 17.22 13.12 5.90
C ASN A 579 17.62 11.98 6.84
N HIS A 580 18.62 12.25 7.70
CA HIS A 580 19.14 11.27 8.66
C HIS A 580 19.02 11.74 10.12
N GLU A 581 18.32 12.85 10.37
CA GLU A 581 18.17 13.45 11.70
C GLU A 581 17.54 12.48 12.70
N ASP A 582 16.46 11.76 12.33
CA ASP A 582 15.83 10.75 13.18
C ASP A 582 16.84 9.71 13.69
N LEU A 583 17.71 9.24 12.79
CA LEU A 583 18.70 8.22 13.10
C LEU A 583 19.85 8.77 13.95
N GLN A 584 20.27 10.01 13.68
CA GLN A 584 21.25 10.69 14.52
C GLN A 584 20.70 10.94 15.94
N ASN A 585 19.44 11.37 16.06
CA ASN A 585 18.76 11.58 17.34
C ASN A 585 18.60 10.28 18.13
N PHE A 586 18.46 9.15 17.45
CA PHE A 586 18.45 7.82 18.08
C PHE A 586 19.84 7.38 18.55
N ILE A 587 20.88 7.60 17.74
CA ILE A 587 22.24 7.13 18.01
C ILE A 587 22.99 8.00 19.01
N ALA A 588 22.82 9.32 18.99
CA ALA A 588 23.52 10.26 19.86
C ALA A 588 23.42 9.93 21.37
N PRO A 589 22.23 9.75 21.97
CA PRO A 589 22.12 9.43 23.40
C PRO A 589 22.69 8.04 23.72
N LEU A 590 22.63 7.08 22.79
CA LEU A 590 23.21 5.76 22.98
C LEU A 590 24.75 5.81 22.93
N ALA A 591 25.31 6.57 21.98
CA ALA A 591 26.75 6.79 21.87
C ALA A 591 27.32 7.48 23.11
N GLU A 592 26.64 8.52 23.61
CA GLU A 592 27.01 9.20 24.85
C GLU A 592 27.04 8.22 26.04
N ALA A 593 25.98 7.41 26.19
CA ALA A 593 25.89 6.42 27.26
C ALA A 593 26.98 5.35 27.19
N GLU A 594 27.40 4.94 25.99
CA GLU A 594 28.50 3.99 25.78
C GLU A 594 29.90 4.64 25.80
N GLY A 595 29.96 5.97 25.90
CA GLY A 595 31.21 6.75 25.90
C GLY A 595 31.92 6.77 24.55
N LEU A 596 31.17 6.89 23.45
CA LEU A 596 31.67 7.06 22.09
C LEU A 596 31.39 8.47 21.57
N ASP A 597 32.34 9.00 20.80
CA ASP A 597 32.14 10.24 20.07
C ASP A 597 31.21 9.99 18.87
N LEU A 598 30.32 10.95 18.57
CA LEU A 598 29.51 10.95 17.36
C LEU A 598 30.37 10.98 16.08
N GLU A 599 31.61 11.46 16.15
CA GLU A 599 32.58 11.40 15.05
C GLU A 599 32.92 9.97 14.60
N CYS A 600 32.64 8.94 15.42
CA CYS A 600 32.76 7.53 15.00
C CYS A 600 31.63 7.08 14.06
N PHE A 601 30.58 7.87 13.86
CA PHE A 601 29.41 7.49 13.08
C PHE A 601 29.33 8.29 11.78
N ARG A 602 28.78 7.65 10.74
CA ARG A 602 28.38 8.32 9.50
C ARG A 602 26.97 7.90 9.14
N PHE A 603 26.14 8.87 8.80
CA PHE A 603 24.75 8.62 8.46
C PHE A 603 24.55 8.83 6.97
N LEU A 604 24.12 7.78 6.28
CA LEU A 604 23.92 7.82 4.83
C LEU A 604 22.44 7.98 4.49
N PRO A 605 22.08 8.77 3.47
CA PRO A 605 20.71 8.78 2.96
C PRO A 605 20.38 7.48 2.22
N THR A 606 19.13 7.36 1.79
CA THR A 606 18.74 6.31 0.85
C THR A 606 19.47 6.45 -0.48
N ALA A 607 19.86 5.31 -1.07
CA ALA A 607 20.43 5.30 -2.41
C ALA A 607 19.28 5.47 -3.43
N PRO A 608 19.45 6.28 -4.49
CA PRO A 608 18.41 6.50 -5.50
C PRO A 608 17.93 5.20 -6.17
N THR A 609 18.81 4.21 -6.34
CA THR A 609 18.47 2.92 -6.92
C THR A 609 19.04 1.74 -6.12
N GLU A 610 18.45 0.56 -6.28
CA GLU A 610 18.96 -0.69 -5.69
C GLU A 610 20.33 -1.10 -6.26
N MET A 611 20.59 -0.80 -7.52
CA MET A 611 21.89 -1.04 -8.15
C MET A 611 23.00 -0.21 -7.51
N GLU A 612 22.72 1.07 -7.25
CA GLU A 612 23.64 1.96 -6.51
C GLU A 612 23.77 1.54 -5.04
N HIS A 613 22.67 1.11 -4.39
CA HIS A 613 22.74 0.59 -3.03
C HIS A 613 23.77 -0.55 -2.92
N ARG A 614 23.69 -1.54 -3.80
CA ARG A 614 24.61 -2.68 -3.83
C ARG A 614 26.04 -2.26 -4.14
N ALA A 615 26.22 -1.31 -5.04
CA ALA A 615 27.55 -0.79 -5.37
C ALA A 615 28.19 -0.08 -4.17
N ASN A 616 27.39 0.73 -3.46
CA ASN A 616 27.82 1.44 -2.25
C ASN A 616 28.12 0.52 -1.07
N LEU A 617 27.53 -0.68 -1.01
CA LEU A 617 27.84 -1.68 0.00
C LEU A 617 29.33 -2.08 0.01
N ALA A 618 30.02 -1.96 -1.13
CA ALA A 618 31.45 -2.27 -1.24
C ALA A 618 32.37 -1.34 -0.43
N ILE A 619 31.85 -0.22 0.12
CA ILE A 619 32.62 0.62 1.03
C ILE A 619 32.88 -0.07 2.39
N ALA A 620 32.02 -1.02 2.76
CA ALA A 620 32.09 -1.68 4.05
C ALA A 620 33.23 -2.70 4.10
N ASP A 621 34.01 -2.66 5.17
CA ASP A 621 34.94 -3.74 5.50
C ASP A 621 34.20 -4.90 6.17
N ILE A 622 33.19 -4.60 6.99
CA ILE A 622 32.39 -5.55 7.76
C ILE A 622 30.96 -5.05 7.84
N VAL A 623 29.98 -5.93 7.64
CA VAL A 623 28.57 -5.66 7.96
C VAL A 623 28.25 -6.17 9.35
N LEU A 624 27.63 -5.33 10.18
CA LEU A 624 27.07 -5.72 11.47
C LEU A 624 25.57 -5.94 11.30
N ASP A 625 25.17 -7.21 11.36
CA ASP A 625 23.77 -7.61 11.22
C ASP A 625 22.97 -7.30 12.49
N THR A 626 21.66 -7.17 12.35
CA THR A 626 20.75 -6.84 13.45
C THR A 626 20.16 -8.07 14.12
N TYR A 627 19.76 -7.94 15.38
CA TYR A 627 19.08 -8.96 16.18
C TYR A 627 18.00 -8.27 17.04
N PRO A 628 16.80 -8.86 17.27
CA PRO A 628 16.36 -10.24 17.00
C PRO A 628 15.83 -10.50 15.57
N TYR A 629 15.93 -9.50 14.69
CA TYR A 629 15.59 -9.65 13.27
C TYR A 629 16.82 -9.35 12.42
N ASN A 630 17.34 -10.36 11.73
CA ASN A 630 18.48 -10.25 10.82
C ASN A 630 18.16 -9.59 9.46
N GLY A 631 19.19 -9.37 8.66
CA GLY A 631 19.05 -9.24 7.22
C GLY A 631 18.47 -10.49 6.56
N ALA A 632 17.87 -10.27 5.39
CA ALA A 632 17.50 -11.33 4.46
C ALA A 632 18.08 -10.98 3.10
N THR A 633 17.38 -10.15 2.31
CA THR A 633 17.90 -9.62 1.04
C THR A 633 19.20 -8.86 1.23
N THR A 634 19.30 -8.02 2.26
CA THR A 634 20.53 -7.27 2.57
C THR A 634 21.71 -8.20 2.91
N THR A 635 21.45 -9.35 3.52
CA THR A 635 22.48 -10.37 3.75
C THR A 635 22.90 -11.03 2.44
N LEU A 636 21.96 -11.41 1.59
CA LEU A 636 22.29 -11.93 0.24
C LEU A 636 23.13 -10.92 -0.55
N GLU A 637 22.78 -9.64 -0.52
CA GLU A 637 23.54 -8.58 -1.19
C GLU A 637 24.94 -8.43 -0.60
N THR A 638 25.07 -8.49 0.72
CA THR A 638 26.37 -8.44 1.44
C THR A 638 27.28 -9.60 1.03
N LEU A 639 26.75 -10.83 1.08
CA LEU A 639 27.50 -12.03 0.69
C LEU A 639 27.83 -12.00 -0.80
N TRP A 640 26.90 -11.53 -1.65
CA TRP A 640 27.12 -11.38 -3.08
C TRP A 640 28.24 -10.37 -3.35
N MET A 641 28.26 -9.23 -2.66
CA MET A 641 29.34 -8.23 -2.79
C MET A 641 30.67 -8.69 -2.18
N GLY A 642 30.68 -9.82 -1.47
CA GLY A 642 31.89 -10.41 -0.91
C GLY A 642 32.35 -9.72 0.37
N VAL A 643 31.44 -9.08 1.10
CA VAL A 643 31.73 -8.36 2.35
C VAL A 643 31.52 -9.31 3.54
N PRO A 644 32.50 -9.43 4.47
CA PRO A 644 32.32 -10.16 5.73
C PRO A 644 31.14 -9.62 6.56
N ILE A 645 30.43 -10.51 7.26
CA ILE A 645 29.27 -10.16 8.09
C ILE A 645 29.38 -10.81 9.47
N VAL A 646 28.98 -10.09 10.51
CA VAL A 646 28.79 -10.62 11.87
C VAL A 646 27.30 -10.66 12.16
N THR A 647 26.80 -11.82 12.57
CA THR A 647 25.38 -12.03 12.87
C THR A 647 25.21 -12.88 14.13
N LYS A 648 24.18 -12.55 14.93
CA LYS A 648 23.78 -13.34 16.07
C LYS A 648 22.72 -14.34 15.63
N VAL A 649 22.98 -15.61 15.91
CA VAL A 649 22.13 -16.74 15.55
C VAL A 649 21.05 -16.91 16.63
N GLY A 650 19.80 -16.67 16.25
CA GLY A 650 18.63 -16.84 17.12
C GLY A 650 17.89 -18.16 16.94
N GLU A 651 16.65 -18.23 17.39
CA GLU A 651 15.78 -19.40 17.29
C GLU A 651 14.69 -19.25 16.22
N GLN A 652 14.10 -18.07 16.09
CA GLN A 652 13.03 -17.79 15.13
C GLN A 652 13.54 -17.61 13.69
N PHE A 653 12.65 -17.78 12.71
CA PHE A 653 12.96 -17.64 11.28
C PHE A 653 13.69 -16.32 10.97
N ALA A 654 13.17 -15.19 11.47
CA ALA A 654 13.74 -13.87 11.26
C ALA A 654 15.16 -13.67 11.84
N ALA A 655 15.53 -14.44 12.86
CA ALA A 655 16.83 -14.39 13.55
C ALA A 655 17.84 -15.42 13.02
N ARG A 656 17.52 -16.11 11.91
CA ARG A 656 18.35 -17.19 11.35
C ARG A 656 18.56 -17.09 9.84
N ASN A 657 18.07 -16.02 9.20
CA ASN A 657 18.26 -15.78 7.77
C ASN A 657 19.74 -15.66 7.40
N SER A 658 20.48 -14.83 8.13
CA SER A 658 21.91 -14.68 7.89
C SER A 658 22.68 -15.96 8.18
N TYR A 659 22.30 -16.69 9.23
CA TYR A 659 22.88 -17.99 9.56
C TYR A 659 22.76 -18.98 8.39
N THR A 660 21.55 -19.20 7.85
CA THR A 660 21.40 -20.14 6.72
C THR A 660 22.17 -19.70 5.48
N MET A 661 22.18 -18.40 5.17
CA MET A 661 22.86 -17.90 3.98
C MET A 661 24.38 -18.06 4.11
N MET A 662 24.95 -17.76 5.28
CA MET A 662 26.38 -17.94 5.59
C MET A 662 26.79 -19.41 5.53
N MET A 663 25.99 -20.31 6.12
CA MET A 663 26.22 -21.75 6.03
C MET A 663 26.23 -22.25 4.59
N ASN A 664 25.29 -21.79 3.76
CA ASN A 664 25.18 -22.18 2.36
C ASN A 664 26.34 -21.67 1.48
N VAL A 665 26.95 -20.53 1.81
CA VAL A 665 28.16 -20.04 1.12
C VAL A 665 29.46 -20.58 1.70
N GLY A 666 29.39 -21.39 2.77
CA GLY A 666 30.55 -22.02 3.40
C GLY A 666 31.40 -21.08 4.26
N VAL A 667 30.76 -20.06 4.86
CA VAL A 667 31.38 -19.12 5.80
C VAL A 667 30.78 -19.31 7.18
N THR A 668 31.62 -19.62 8.16
CA THR A 668 31.20 -19.78 9.56
C THR A 668 31.77 -18.68 10.46
N GLU A 669 32.79 -17.96 9.97
CA GLU A 669 33.35 -16.81 10.65
C GLU A 669 32.33 -15.67 10.71
N GLY A 670 32.12 -15.10 11.90
CA GLY A 670 31.11 -14.07 12.15
C GLY A 670 29.76 -14.62 12.65
N LEU A 671 29.60 -15.94 12.78
CA LEU A 671 28.43 -16.54 13.43
C LEU A 671 28.61 -16.54 14.96
N ALA A 672 27.75 -15.78 15.65
CA ALA A 672 27.73 -15.67 17.10
C ALA A 672 26.50 -16.33 17.72
N TRP A 673 26.69 -17.08 18.80
CA TRP A 673 25.62 -17.74 19.56
C TRP A 673 25.26 -17.02 20.86
N SER A 674 26.01 -15.97 21.22
CA SER A 674 25.73 -15.08 22.35
C SER A 674 26.05 -13.62 22.01
N ASP A 675 25.67 -12.71 22.89
CA ASP A 675 26.01 -11.29 22.75
C ASP A 675 27.52 -11.07 22.85
N GLU A 676 28.20 -11.82 23.72
CA GLU A 676 29.65 -11.80 23.87
C GLU A 676 30.35 -12.27 22.59
N GLU A 677 29.92 -13.41 22.01
CA GLU A 677 30.48 -13.90 20.76
C GLU A 677 30.25 -12.92 19.60
N TYR A 678 29.13 -12.18 19.60
CA TYR A 678 28.84 -11.17 18.58
C TYR A 678 29.87 -10.04 18.64
N VAL A 679 30.14 -9.53 19.84
CA VAL A 679 31.17 -8.50 20.07
C VAL A 679 32.57 -9.03 19.73
N GLU A 680 32.90 -10.25 20.17
CA GLU A 680 34.19 -10.88 19.89
C GLU A 680 34.45 -11.03 18.38
N TRP A 681 33.46 -11.50 17.62
CA TRP A 681 33.58 -11.61 16.16
C TRP A 681 33.74 -10.25 15.50
N GLY A 682 32.95 -9.25 15.91
CA GLY A 682 33.09 -7.88 15.43
C GLY A 682 34.50 -7.35 15.61
N VAL A 683 35.02 -7.43 16.83
CA VAL A 683 36.37 -6.96 17.17
C VAL A 683 37.45 -7.74 16.42
N LYS A 684 37.30 -9.07 16.33
CA LYS A 684 38.26 -9.95 15.63
C LYS A 684 38.33 -9.59 14.15
N LEU A 685 37.19 -9.47 13.48
CA LEU A 685 37.15 -9.07 12.07
C LEU A 685 37.68 -7.65 11.88
N GLY A 686 37.44 -6.73 12.81
CA GLY A 686 37.99 -5.37 12.74
C GLY A 686 39.53 -5.33 12.79
N LYS A 687 40.13 -6.20 13.60
CA LYS A 687 41.59 -6.20 13.84
C LYS A 687 42.38 -7.11 12.89
N ASP A 688 41.76 -8.15 12.33
CA ASP A 688 42.44 -9.16 11.50
C ASP A 688 42.10 -9.00 10.01
N GLU A 689 42.92 -8.20 9.31
CA GLU A 689 42.77 -8.00 7.86
C GLU A 689 42.91 -9.31 7.07
N LYS A 690 43.82 -10.20 7.48
CA LYS A 690 44.07 -11.46 6.79
C LYS A 690 42.82 -12.34 6.84
N LEU A 691 42.19 -12.43 8.01
CA LEU A 691 40.93 -13.15 8.17
C LEU A 691 39.82 -12.56 7.30
N ARG A 692 39.70 -11.22 7.22
CA ARG A 692 38.74 -10.58 6.30
C ARG A 692 39.00 -11.00 4.85
N GLN A 693 40.26 -10.98 4.39
CA GLN A 693 40.60 -11.38 3.02
C GLN A 693 40.32 -12.87 2.75
N GLU A 694 40.53 -13.74 3.74
CA GLU A 694 40.18 -15.16 3.64
C GLU A 694 38.67 -15.36 3.46
N ILE A 695 37.84 -14.62 4.23
CA ILE A 695 36.38 -14.63 4.09
C ILE A 695 35.96 -14.09 2.71
N VAL A 696 36.52 -12.96 2.27
CA VAL A 696 36.26 -12.39 0.93
C VAL A 696 36.55 -13.42 -0.16
N TRP A 697 37.66 -14.17 -0.05
CA TRP A 697 38.00 -15.23 -1.00
C TRP A 697 36.99 -16.39 -0.99
N LYS A 698 36.56 -16.84 0.20
CA LYS A 698 35.50 -17.86 0.35
C LYS A 698 34.21 -17.41 -0.33
N LEU A 699 33.76 -16.17 -0.07
CA LEU A 699 32.55 -15.60 -0.66
C LEU A 699 32.64 -15.52 -2.19
N ARG A 700 33.77 -15.04 -2.74
CA ARG A 700 33.98 -15.01 -4.20
C ARG A 700 33.94 -16.40 -4.83
N LYS A 701 34.59 -17.39 -4.21
CA LYS A 701 34.56 -18.78 -4.66
C LYS A 701 33.15 -19.36 -4.60
N SER A 702 32.38 -19.00 -3.57
CA SER A 702 31.02 -19.50 -3.35
C SER A 702 30.10 -19.20 -4.54
N ARG A 703 30.29 -18.10 -5.27
CA ARG A 703 29.48 -17.73 -6.46
C ARG A 703 29.39 -18.83 -7.52
N GLN A 704 30.36 -19.74 -7.57
CA GLN A 704 30.39 -20.85 -8.52
C GLN A 704 29.99 -22.20 -7.89
N THR A 705 30.01 -22.31 -6.56
CA THR A 705 29.90 -23.61 -5.87
C THR A 705 28.70 -23.71 -4.93
N SER A 706 28.23 -22.58 -4.40
CA SER A 706 27.13 -22.52 -3.44
C SER A 706 25.79 -22.66 -4.15
N PRO A 707 24.85 -23.43 -3.57
CA PRO A 707 23.51 -23.55 -4.13
C PRO A 707 22.65 -22.30 -3.93
N LEU A 708 23.07 -21.37 -3.06
CA LEU A 708 22.44 -20.06 -2.89
C LEU A 708 22.47 -19.24 -4.19
N TRP A 709 23.52 -19.42 -5.00
CA TRP A 709 23.76 -18.72 -6.27
C TRP A 709 23.36 -19.55 -7.51
N ASN A 710 22.45 -20.51 -7.33
CA ASN A 710 21.98 -21.39 -8.40
C ASN A 710 20.45 -21.45 -8.40
N GLY A 711 19.81 -20.44 -8.99
CA GLY A 711 18.36 -20.35 -9.08
C GLY A 711 17.74 -21.50 -9.86
N GLN A 712 18.44 -22.01 -10.88
CA GLN A 712 17.94 -23.13 -11.68
C GLN A 712 17.86 -24.42 -10.86
N LYS A 713 18.89 -24.74 -10.06
CA LYS A 713 18.87 -25.90 -9.17
C LYS A 713 17.78 -25.75 -8.11
N PHE A 714 17.69 -24.57 -7.51
CA PHE A 714 16.63 -24.25 -6.55
C PHE A 714 15.24 -24.49 -7.13
N ALA A 715 14.99 -24.06 -8.38
CA ALA A 715 13.72 -24.32 -9.05
C ALA A 715 13.41 -25.81 -9.19
N ARG A 716 14.40 -26.66 -9.49
CA ARG A 716 14.19 -28.12 -9.57
C ARG A 716 13.91 -28.73 -8.20
N GLU A 717 14.52 -28.23 -7.14
CA GLU A 717 14.25 -28.68 -5.76
C GLU A 717 12.84 -28.29 -5.31
N MET A 718 12.41 -27.06 -5.60
CA MET A 718 11.06 -26.57 -5.34
C MET A 718 9.99 -27.35 -6.14
N GLU A 719 10.23 -27.60 -7.42
CA GLU A 719 9.34 -28.42 -8.25
C GLU A 719 9.17 -29.84 -7.71
N ASN A 720 10.26 -30.45 -7.27
CA ASN A 720 10.21 -31.76 -6.63
C ASN A 720 9.40 -31.72 -5.32
N ALA A 721 9.54 -30.65 -4.53
CA ALA A 721 8.71 -30.44 -3.35
C ALA A 721 7.21 -30.35 -3.71
N TYR A 722 6.84 -29.54 -4.70
CA TYR A 722 5.46 -29.42 -5.16
C TYR A 722 4.88 -30.75 -5.67
N GLN A 723 5.64 -31.51 -6.45
CA GLN A 723 5.20 -32.82 -6.91
C GLN A 723 4.97 -33.79 -5.76
N GLN A 724 5.85 -33.81 -4.75
CA GLN A 724 5.66 -34.66 -3.58
C GLN A 724 4.50 -34.22 -2.70
N MET A 725 4.30 -32.90 -2.52
CA MET A 725 3.13 -32.35 -1.83
C MET A 725 1.85 -32.80 -2.53
N TRP A 726 1.80 -32.67 -3.87
CA TRP A 726 0.66 -33.12 -4.67
C TRP A 726 0.45 -34.63 -4.59
N GLN A 727 1.52 -35.43 -4.69
CA GLN A 727 1.45 -36.89 -4.53
C GLN A 727 0.87 -37.32 -3.18
N ARG A 728 1.29 -36.67 -2.09
CA ARG A 728 0.72 -36.90 -0.75
C ARG A 728 -0.75 -36.48 -0.70
N TYR A 729 -1.11 -35.38 -1.35
CA TYR A 729 -2.50 -34.94 -1.40
C TYR A 729 -3.38 -35.92 -2.18
N ILE A 730 -2.94 -36.46 -3.31
CA ILE A 730 -3.74 -37.43 -4.09
C ILE A 730 -3.77 -38.84 -3.48
N HIS A 731 -2.82 -39.16 -2.62
CA HIS A 731 -2.71 -40.44 -1.89
C HIS A 731 -2.59 -40.18 -0.37
N PRO A 732 -3.67 -39.69 0.26
CA PRO A 732 -3.65 -39.19 1.64
C PRO A 732 -3.39 -40.27 2.71
#